data_AF-A0A1Y6LI10-F1
#
_entry.id   AF-A0A1Y6LI10-F1
#
_cell.length_a   1.000
_cell.length_b   1.000
_cell.length_c   1.000
_cell.angle_alpha   90.00
_cell.angle_beta   90.00
_cell.angle_gamma   90.00
#
_symmetry.space_group_name_H-M   'P 1'
#
loop_
_entity.id
_entity.type
_entity.pdbx_description
1 polymer ?
#
loop_
_entity_poly.entity_id
_entity_poly.type
_entity_poly.pdbx_seq_one_letter_code
_entity_poly.pdbx_strand_id
1 'polypeptide(L)'
;MARPLQQVLAYRKDLVDAVTCGPVTSSTTLVNLHKPDESTGDGKLVACLTGVARPAKGCFLVLEDGETLGLSFARGEAPYCLHFTFNRLLTAPAARLEVQIPTGVPGELPLKVSLEFAFTDEARQSDHVSLEKFSFQPRVERLGRRKDEIVFDSFGASCEGLVNAEKRASSFGEPVIRILAVLRGLITSKTRTTLRFRFFDPVESYDSALPLVLPYITGRVKLPSLSLPAWSTLMPPKPERSISELLKAAAPHPMVQFAAGVTFSSPTAACVEYYESARIQHLEEDTALGQWKAVDHFGTLYQVGGAVVMALRFGDFKQLGGPGAGHFSLPDKLTVKMRWENKAGDQFHCDAARSTLPIQLPSVHDAIFIIKKANDKMLNACIKPSDDLQGEILNIHVTSSENKFTLESKLSTAINLMHPDASKWHPLLLNHDNSALETVDLALKRVQDVEVTPEIEQAVEEAFQKLLTFTNWNNEQLDALRSLRKSVGGMVLITGPAGVGKTLVLQALCAFFYKIGLHVLFVAPANSNVADFCKKLAKLFPEIDATRVFPSSKDFNPDKIAKNVRRGADPKDSTNGPLGDAQIDILEFDMARAEVDSRDKYGTFEEVGLAAKVLKLAREGGMSNVEVVSGVSECSWEILRTCIQKATEGTFDWRNEKDVQKYQQAYDKCKAHHMALCRLVATTTGNFRCADIINNWAMEKHGVVTNGIVVVLDEACKDSEIDSISPLLLPDYRHKIIGMVMLGDERQLEPTNTSAKGRQCFNNFTDRLNMPFLSRLKAEGFPCTELVVQHRMSKHIAEVPSRFFYAGSMLNGPGTEHTLAHKKPGLYSCAKSIIARLDPNFNTVADLINEDKALRTHYFSVAGIRDSSKRSPFVNEHIRFFFSEIFWTLHAYYGESMNENVMVICAYKGTKNLYQEAMSHLQKKHQLPACQLPQLLTIDSSQGCEAPVTIIDCAVQQYDPRLKYKHVGFVDDDKRMNVAFTRSQDIRWVIGGGCSIALRKSRSKEVDTPAYVRYRDEVEGTAEVTKLPMQKLPQGEDWIKKLEKRTVCCGLKFRDEVTETEE
;
A
#
# COMPACT_ATOMS: atom_id res chain seq x y z
N MET A 1 -30.87 14.41 18.37
CA MET A 1 -30.54 13.13 17.74
C MET A 1 -31.78 12.61 17.00
N ALA A 2 -31.72 12.56 15.67
CA ALA A 2 -32.86 12.28 14.78
C ALA A 2 -33.52 10.93 15.10
N ARG A 3 -34.86 10.88 15.16
CA ARG A 3 -35.60 9.63 15.33
C ARG A 3 -35.52 8.83 14.03
N PRO A 4 -34.93 7.63 14.05
CA PRO A 4 -34.99 6.71 12.94
C PRO A 4 -36.43 6.36 12.57
N LEU A 5 -36.74 6.29 11.27
CA LEU A 5 -38.00 5.72 10.81
C LEU A 5 -38.18 4.30 11.38
N GLN A 6 -39.36 3.98 11.92
CA GLN A 6 -39.63 2.68 12.55
C GLN A 6 -39.28 1.49 11.64
N GLN A 7 -39.53 1.61 10.34
CA GLN A 7 -39.20 0.59 9.34
C GLN A 7 -37.68 0.36 9.19
N VAL A 8 -36.89 1.44 9.16
CA VAL A 8 -35.42 1.36 9.07
C VAL A 8 -34.81 0.78 10.37
N LEU A 9 -35.45 1.02 11.52
CA LEU A 9 -35.06 0.36 12.78
C LEU A 9 -35.46 -1.10 12.83
N ALA A 10 -36.60 -1.47 12.25
CA ALA A 10 -37.08 -2.84 12.26
C ALA A 10 -36.09 -3.79 11.56
N TYR A 11 -35.42 -3.33 10.50
CA TYR A 11 -34.38 -4.11 9.80
C TYR A 11 -33.17 -4.45 10.69
N ARG A 12 -32.96 -3.78 11.84
CA ARG A 12 -31.88 -4.15 12.79
C ARG A 12 -32.04 -5.57 13.33
N LYS A 13 -33.25 -6.11 13.39
CA LYS A 13 -33.52 -7.48 13.86
C LYS A 13 -32.93 -8.54 12.91
N ASP A 14 -32.71 -8.17 11.65
CA ASP A 14 -32.19 -9.04 10.60
C ASP A 14 -30.66 -8.98 10.52
N LEU A 15 -30.03 -8.11 11.34
CA LEU A 15 -28.57 -8.04 11.50
C LEU A 15 -28.10 -9.12 12.48
N VAL A 16 -26.96 -9.72 12.16
CA VAL A 16 -26.25 -10.65 13.05
C VAL A 16 -25.00 -10.00 13.63
N ASP A 17 -24.50 -10.51 14.75
CA ASP A 17 -23.30 -10.06 15.44
C ASP A 17 -22.03 -10.68 14.80
N ALA A 18 -20.94 -9.91 14.70
CA ALA A 18 -19.71 -10.28 13.97
C ALA A 18 -19.00 -11.49 14.56
N VAL A 19 -19.16 -11.65 15.88
CA VAL A 19 -18.38 -12.57 16.70
C VAL A 19 -19.23 -13.80 17.01
N THR A 20 -20.45 -13.60 17.49
CA THR A 20 -21.35 -14.66 17.92
C THR A 20 -22.21 -15.24 16.81
N CYS A 21 -22.33 -14.54 15.66
CA CYS A 21 -23.28 -14.87 14.59
C CYS A 21 -24.75 -14.94 15.06
N GLY A 22 -25.06 -14.41 16.25
CA GLY A 22 -26.42 -14.30 16.81
C GLY A 22 -27.03 -12.92 16.57
N PRO A 23 -28.23 -12.62 17.12
CA PRO A 23 -28.85 -11.30 16.99
C PRO A 23 -28.00 -10.18 17.58
N VAL A 24 -28.01 -9.00 16.97
CA VAL A 24 -27.33 -7.81 17.51
C VAL A 24 -27.99 -7.38 18.84
N THR A 25 -27.18 -7.17 19.88
CA THR A 25 -27.65 -6.74 21.21
C THR A 25 -26.98 -5.42 21.64
N SER A 26 -27.35 -4.88 22.81
CA SER A 26 -26.68 -3.70 23.39
C SER A 26 -25.24 -3.97 23.84
N SER A 27 -24.79 -5.23 23.88
CA SER A 27 -23.42 -5.62 24.21
C SER A 27 -22.54 -5.86 22.98
N THR A 28 -23.07 -5.74 21.76
CA THR A 28 -22.32 -5.87 20.50
C THR A 28 -21.36 -4.68 20.32
N THR A 29 -20.07 -4.95 20.07
CA THR A 29 -19.01 -3.93 19.92
C THR A 29 -18.82 -3.43 18.49
N LEU A 30 -19.00 -4.32 17.50
CA LEU A 30 -19.06 -4.03 16.06
C LEU A 30 -20.44 -4.49 15.56
N VAL A 31 -21.32 -3.54 15.22
CA VAL A 31 -22.58 -3.87 14.55
C VAL A 31 -22.24 -4.31 13.13
N ASN A 32 -22.62 -5.52 12.73
CA ASN A 32 -22.39 -5.96 11.35
C ASN A 32 -23.20 -5.07 10.41
N LEU A 33 -22.52 -4.40 9.49
CA LEU A 33 -23.15 -3.72 8.37
C LEU A 33 -23.27 -4.73 7.24
N HIS A 34 -24.23 -5.65 7.41
CA HIS A 34 -24.58 -6.58 6.34
C HIS A 34 -25.09 -5.80 5.14
N LYS A 35 -24.70 -6.21 3.92
CA LYS A 35 -25.32 -5.65 2.71
C LYS A 35 -26.82 -5.94 2.78
N PRO A 36 -27.71 -4.93 2.89
CA PRO A 36 -29.14 -5.17 2.98
C PRO A 36 -29.59 -6.09 1.85
N ASP A 37 -30.48 -7.03 2.17
CA ASP A 37 -31.08 -7.89 1.16
C ASP A 37 -32.05 -7.06 0.32
N GLU A 38 -31.55 -6.53 -0.79
CA GLU A 38 -32.30 -5.72 -1.76
C GLU A 38 -33.47 -6.48 -2.41
N SER A 39 -33.57 -7.81 -2.22
CA SER A 39 -34.74 -8.59 -2.64
C SER A 39 -35.95 -8.42 -1.71
N THR A 40 -35.73 -7.95 -0.47
CA THR A 40 -36.80 -7.66 0.50
C THR A 40 -37.25 -6.19 0.40
N GLY A 41 -38.52 -5.91 0.69
CA GLY A 41 -39.05 -4.54 0.67
C GLY A 41 -38.30 -3.58 1.61
N ASP A 42 -38.06 -4.02 2.85
CA ASP A 42 -37.34 -3.24 3.86
C ASP A 42 -35.84 -3.10 3.51
N GLY A 43 -35.19 -4.18 3.06
CA GLY A 43 -33.78 -4.15 2.66
C GLY A 43 -33.52 -3.24 1.46
N LYS A 44 -34.40 -3.25 0.45
CA LYS A 44 -34.34 -2.33 -0.69
C LYS A 44 -34.52 -0.87 -0.27
N LEU A 45 -35.44 -0.60 0.67
CA LEU A 45 -35.65 0.74 1.21
C LEU A 45 -34.40 1.25 1.94
N VAL A 46 -33.83 0.43 2.83
CA VAL A 46 -32.59 0.75 3.54
C VAL A 46 -31.47 1.06 2.56
N ALA A 47 -31.30 0.23 1.52
CA ALA A 47 -30.27 0.46 0.50
C ALA A 47 -30.46 1.79 -0.24
N CYS A 48 -31.69 2.12 -0.62
CA CYS A 48 -32.00 3.38 -1.33
C CYS A 48 -31.87 4.63 -0.46
N LEU A 49 -32.14 4.53 0.85
CA LEU A 49 -32.01 5.66 1.78
C LEU A 49 -30.55 5.92 2.19
N THR A 50 -29.71 4.89 2.18
CA THR A 50 -28.32 4.97 2.66
C THR A 50 -27.34 5.25 1.54
N GLY A 51 -27.43 4.56 0.40
CA GLY A 51 -26.58 4.78 -0.77
C GLY A 51 -27.24 5.64 -1.85
N VAL A 52 -26.80 5.42 -3.09
CA VAL A 52 -27.49 5.94 -4.28
C VAL A 52 -28.76 5.13 -4.48
N ALA A 53 -29.91 5.79 -4.54
CA ALA A 53 -31.18 5.12 -4.79
C ALA A 53 -31.20 4.53 -6.22
N ARG A 54 -31.36 3.20 -6.34
CA ARG A 54 -31.31 2.49 -7.62
C ARG A 54 -32.56 1.62 -7.83
N PRO A 55 -33.07 1.52 -9.07
CA PRO A 55 -32.59 2.15 -10.30
C PRO A 55 -32.91 3.66 -10.39
N ALA A 56 -32.05 4.42 -11.05
CA ALA A 56 -32.26 5.85 -11.33
C ALA A 56 -33.28 6.03 -12.47
N LYS A 57 -34.03 7.13 -12.48
CA LYS A 57 -35.13 7.35 -13.44
C LYS A 57 -34.68 8.21 -14.61
N GLY A 58 -34.93 7.77 -15.84
CA GLY A 58 -34.66 8.55 -17.05
C GLY A 58 -35.48 9.84 -17.10
N CYS A 59 -34.83 10.96 -17.40
CA CYS A 59 -35.47 12.28 -17.40
C CYS A 59 -34.95 13.20 -18.51
N PHE A 60 -35.67 14.29 -18.73
CA PHE A 60 -35.18 15.49 -19.40
C PHE A 60 -34.83 16.56 -18.36
N LEU A 61 -33.81 17.36 -18.64
CA LEU A 61 -33.54 18.62 -17.95
C LEU A 61 -34.17 19.76 -18.75
N VAL A 62 -35.07 20.53 -18.15
CA VAL A 62 -35.72 21.69 -18.78
C VAL A 62 -35.06 22.96 -18.26
N LEU A 63 -34.45 23.71 -19.17
CA LEU A 63 -33.76 24.99 -18.89
C LEU A 63 -34.76 26.14 -18.73
N GLU A 64 -34.27 27.31 -18.31
CA GLU A 64 -35.10 28.50 -18.07
C GLU A 64 -35.73 29.07 -19.34
N ASP A 65 -35.03 28.96 -20.48
CA ASP A 65 -35.51 29.34 -21.82
C ASP A 65 -36.53 28.34 -22.41
N GLY A 66 -36.80 27.24 -21.70
CA GLY A 66 -37.71 26.18 -22.14
C GLY A 66 -37.05 25.10 -23.00
N GLU A 67 -35.76 25.21 -23.31
CA GLU A 67 -34.99 24.14 -23.96
C GLU A 67 -35.02 22.87 -23.10
N THR A 68 -35.16 21.71 -23.74
CA THR A 68 -35.25 20.41 -23.06
C THR A 68 -34.08 19.53 -23.49
N LEU A 69 -33.20 19.19 -22.56
CA LEU A 69 -32.02 18.36 -22.77
C LEU A 69 -32.25 16.93 -22.26
N GLY A 70 -31.71 15.94 -22.97
CA GLY A 70 -31.83 14.51 -22.66
C GLY A 70 -32.56 13.74 -23.75
N LEU A 71 -32.17 12.48 -23.97
CA LEU A 71 -32.72 11.63 -25.04
C LEU A 71 -33.11 10.25 -24.47
N SER A 72 -34.21 9.70 -25.01
CA SER A 72 -34.72 8.37 -24.65
C SER A 72 -34.19 7.30 -25.61
N PHE A 73 -33.79 6.15 -25.08
CA PHE A 73 -33.13 5.04 -25.79
C PHE A 73 -33.98 4.28 -26.81
N ALA A 74 -35.17 4.75 -27.17
CA ALA A 74 -36.14 4.00 -27.99
C ALA A 74 -35.62 3.54 -29.38
N ARG A 75 -34.41 3.96 -29.81
CA ARG A 75 -33.77 3.53 -31.06
C ARG A 75 -32.26 3.22 -31.01
N GLY A 76 -31.61 3.22 -29.84
CA GLY A 76 -30.20 2.79 -29.72
C GLY A 76 -29.11 3.77 -30.21
N GLU A 77 -29.47 4.99 -30.62
CA GLU A 77 -28.55 5.99 -31.24
C GLU A 77 -28.37 7.28 -30.40
N ALA A 78 -28.77 7.29 -29.13
CA ALA A 78 -28.72 8.52 -28.33
C ALA A 78 -27.27 8.90 -27.96
N PRO A 79 -26.79 10.13 -28.26
CA PRO A 79 -25.44 10.59 -27.91
C PRO A 79 -25.18 10.68 -26.40
N TYR A 80 -26.23 10.81 -25.57
CA TYR A 80 -26.17 10.72 -24.11
C TYR A 80 -27.56 10.51 -23.50
N CYS A 81 -27.61 10.06 -22.25
CA CYS A 81 -28.84 9.91 -21.47
C CYS A 81 -28.72 10.52 -20.08
N LEU A 82 -29.82 11.11 -19.59
CA LEU A 82 -29.93 11.72 -18.26
C LEU A 82 -30.78 10.84 -17.34
N HIS A 83 -30.29 10.64 -16.12
CA HIS A 83 -30.98 9.93 -15.06
C HIS A 83 -30.98 10.75 -13.78
N PHE A 84 -32.12 10.81 -13.11
CA PHE A 84 -32.27 11.48 -11.83
C PHE A 84 -32.51 10.47 -10.72
N THR A 85 -31.88 10.70 -9.57
CA THR A 85 -32.05 9.92 -8.34
C THR A 85 -31.67 10.73 -7.11
N PHE A 86 -31.63 10.08 -5.94
CA PHE A 86 -31.12 10.64 -4.70
C PHE A 86 -29.93 9.84 -4.17
N ASN A 87 -29.12 10.46 -3.33
CA ASN A 87 -28.00 9.83 -2.66
C ASN A 87 -27.98 10.17 -1.17
N ARG A 88 -27.53 9.22 -0.33
CA ARG A 88 -27.18 9.43 1.07
C ARG A 88 -28.25 10.15 1.90
N LEU A 89 -29.52 9.83 1.67
CA LEU A 89 -30.67 10.51 2.29
C LEU A 89 -30.67 10.48 3.83
N LEU A 90 -29.94 9.56 4.48
CA LEU A 90 -29.83 9.51 5.94
C LEU A 90 -28.61 10.24 6.54
N THR A 91 -27.56 10.50 5.75
CA THR A 91 -26.27 11.02 6.25
C THR A 91 -25.89 12.36 5.65
N ALA A 92 -25.96 12.48 4.32
CA ALA A 92 -25.64 13.69 3.55
C ALA A 92 -26.59 13.76 2.35
N PRO A 93 -27.86 14.14 2.57
CA PRO A 93 -28.90 14.01 1.55
C PRO A 93 -28.59 14.89 0.34
N ALA A 94 -28.62 14.29 -0.84
CA ALA A 94 -28.44 15.01 -2.10
C ALA A 94 -29.39 14.51 -3.19
N ALA A 95 -29.87 15.42 -4.02
CA ALA A 95 -30.41 15.09 -5.34
C ALA A 95 -29.24 14.83 -6.29
N ARG A 96 -29.31 13.76 -7.09
CA ARG A 96 -28.24 13.35 -8.00
C ARG A 96 -28.73 13.27 -9.44
N LEU A 97 -28.04 13.98 -10.32
CA LEU A 97 -28.18 13.89 -11.77
C LEU A 97 -27.01 13.07 -12.31
N GLU A 98 -27.28 12.08 -13.15
CA GLU A 98 -26.27 11.27 -13.82
C GLU A 98 -26.45 11.36 -15.34
N VAL A 99 -25.35 11.65 -16.03
CA VAL A 99 -25.26 11.69 -17.48
C VAL A 99 -24.40 10.52 -17.93
N GLN A 100 -24.94 9.69 -18.82
CA GLN A 100 -24.22 8.58 -19.43
C GLN A 100 -23.95 8.91 -20.90
N ILE A 101 -22.68 8.89 -21.31
CA ILE A 101 -22.21 9.22 -22.65
C ILE A 101 -21.58 7.95 -23.25
N PRO A 102 -22.22 7.29 -24.23
CA PRO A 102 -21.64 6.15 -24.92
C PRO A 102 -20.33 6.55 -25.60
N THR A 103 -19.27 5.77 -25.45
CA THR A 103 -17.96 6.12 -26.04
C THR A 103 -17.82 5.70 -27.49
N GLY A 104 -18.71 4.85 -28.00
CA GLY A 104 -18.66 4.31 -29.36
C GLY A 104 -17.56 3.25 -29.58
N VAL A 105 -16.71 3.00 -28.58
CA VAL A 105 -15.64 2.01 -28.63
C VAL A 105 -16.18 0.66 -28.13
N PRO A 106 -16.10 -0.43 -28.92
CA PRO A 106 -16.54 -1.75 -28.47
C PRO A 106 -15.82 -2.18 -27.18
N GLY A 107 -16.58 -2.51 -26.14
CA GLY A 107 -16.06 -2.98 -24.85
C GLY A 107 -15.69 -1.89 -23.84
N GLU A 108 -15.69 -0.61 -24.21
CA GLU A 108 -15.51 0.49 -23.26
C GLU A 108 -16.84 0.84 -22.58
N LEU A 109 -16.81 1.04 -21.26
CA LEU A 109 -17.99 1.49 -20.52
C LEU A 109 -18.34 2.94 -20.89
N PRO A 110 -19.63 3.31 -20.91
CA PRO A 110 -20.03 4.70 -21.10
C PRO A 110 -19.36 5.61 -20.08
N LEU A 111 -18.91 6.78 -20.53
CA LEU A 111 -18.46 7.84 -19.64
C LEU A 111 -19.65 8.30 -18.79
N LYS A 112 -19.38 8.49 -17.49
CA LYS A 112 -20.39 8.92 -16.53
C LYS A 112 -19.99 10.26 -15.93
N VAL A 113 -20.87 11.24 -16.06
CA VAL A 113 -20.79 12.51 -15.32
C VAL A 113 -21.91 12.51 -14.30
N SER A 114 -21.65 12.97 -13.08
CA SER A 114 -22.70 13.15 -12.09
C SER A 114 -22.57 14.44 -11.32
N LEU A 115 -23.71 15.07 -11.06
CA LEU A 115 -23.83 16.25 -10.22
C LEU A 115 -24.65 15.90 -8.98
N GLU A 116 -24.19 16.33 -7.81
CA GLU A 116 -24.96 16.24 -6.57
C GLU A 116 -25.29 17.62 -6.02
N PHE A 117 -26.58 17.81 -5.75
CA PHE A 117 -27.17 19.00 -5.17
C PHE A 117 -27.56 18.68 -3.73
N ALA A 118 -26.81 19.20 -2.76
CA ALA A 118 -27.04 18.92 -1.34
C ALA A 118 -28.33 19.58 -0.83
N PHE A 119 -29.05 18.93 0.09
CA PHE A 119 -30.25 19.51 0.73
C PHE A 119 -29.94 20.57 1.80
N THR A 120 -28.74 20.53 2.38
CA THR A 120 -28.34 21.42 3.47
C THR A 120 -26.96 21.99 3.21
N ASP A 121 -26.75 23.24 3.63
CA ASP A 121 -25.46 23.90 3.58
C ASP A 121 -24.58 23.46 4.76
N GLU A 122 -23.29 23.34 4.53
CA GLU A 122 -22.26 22.98 5.51
C GLU A 122 -21.56 24.23 6.08
N ALA A 123 -22.28 25.28 6.50
CA ALA A 123 -21.59 26.53 6.79
C ALA A 123 -21.11 26.70 8.25
N ARG A 124 -19.80 26.94 8.38
CA ARG A 124 -19.30 28.30 8.68
C ARG A 124 -18.18 28.82 7.76
N GLN A 125 -17.78 28.14 6.68
CA GLN A 125 -16.69 28.64 5.81
C GLN A 125 -16.86 28.48 4.29
N SER A 126 -17.91 27.85 3.77
CA SER A 126 -18.22 27.91 2.34
C SER A 126 -19.65 28.40 2.14
N ASP A 127 -19.80 29.52 1.46
CA ASP A 127 -21.10 29.98 1.03
C ASP A 127 -21.57 29.13 -0.17
N HIS A 128 -22.78 28.53 -0.09
CA HIS A 128 -23.69 28.33 -1.23
C HIS A 128 -23.89 26.95 -1.91
N VAL A 129 -23.65 25.78 -1.30
CA VAL A 129 -24.11 24.50 -1.93
C VAL A 129 -25.29 23.90 -1.18
N SER A 130 -26.47 24.47 -1.36
CA SER A 130 -27.73 23.84 -0.94
C SER A 130 -28.82 24.03 -2.00
N LEU A 131 -29.76 23.08 -2.06
CA LEU A 131 -30.97 23.21 -2.86
C LEU A 131 -32.11 23.78 -2.02
N GLU A 132 -32.97 24.56 -2.65
CA GLU A 132 -34.15 25.17 -2.02
C GLU A 132 -35.42 24.85 -2.82
N LYS A 133 -36.58 25.05 -2.17
CA LYS A 133 -37.91 24.93 -2.80
C LYS A 133 -38.15 23.63 -3.56
N PHE A 134 -37.61 22.52 -3.05
CA PHE A 134 -37.82 21.20 -3.62
C PHE A 134 -39.32 20.85 -3.68
N SER A 135 -39.80 20.50 -4.87
CA SER A 135 -41.18 20.10 -5.11
C SER A 135 -41.28 18.98 -6.14
N PHE A 136 -42.20 18.05 -5.89
CA PHE A 136 -42.66 17.05 -6.86
C PHE A 136 -44.02 17.47 -7.39
N GLN A 137 -44.15 17.56 -8.72
CA GLN A 137 -45.33 18.04 -9.41
C GLN A 137 -45.84 16.95 -10.35
N PRO A 138 -46.93 16.23 -10.00
CA PRO A 138 -47.45 15.17 -10.85
C PRO A 138 -48.22 15.75 -12.05
N ARG A 139 -48.13 15.06 -13.20
CA ARG A 139 -48.96 15.30 -14.40
C ARG A 139 -48.95 16.75 -14.93
N VAL A 140 -47.81 17.43 -14.88
CA VAL A 140 -47.63 18.78 -15.44
C VAL A 140 -47.79 18.76 -16.96
N GLU A 141 -48.74 19.54 -17.47
CA GLU A 141 -49.05 19.63 -18.89
C GLU A 141 -48.13 20.64 -19.59
N ARG A 142 -47.40 20.16 -20.62
CA ARG A 142 -46.59 21.01 -21.52
C ARG A 142 -46.66 20.43 -22.93
N LEU A 143 -46.86 21.29 -23.92
CA LEU A 143 -46.93 20.90 -25.35
C LEU A 143 -47.88 19.71 -25.60
N GLY A 144 -49.05 19.71 -24.94
CA GLY A 144 -50.06 18.65 -25.07
C GLY A 144 -49.72 17.30 -24.43
N ARG A 145 -48.65 17.20 -23.65
CA ARG A 145 -48.27 15.98 -22.91
C ARG A 145 -48.25 16.25 -21.40
N ARG A 146 -48.83 15.33 -20.61
CA ARG A 146 -48.76 15.35 -19.14
C ARG A 146 -47.66 14.43 -18.66
N LYS A 147 -46.70 14.97 -17.92
CA LYS A 147 -45.58 14.21 -17.33
C LYS A 147 -45.29 14.71 -15.93
N ASP A 148 -44.70 13.85 -15.11
CA ASP A 148 -44.28 14.23 -13.77
C ASP A 148 -42.99 15.05 -13.82
N GLU A 149 -42.89 16.06 -12.94
CA GLU A 149 -41.72 16.94 -12.83
C GLU A 149 -41.21 17.00 -11.38
N ILE A 150 -39.89 17.08 -11.22
CA ILE A 150 -39.23 17.52 -9.98
C ILE A 150 -38.62 18.90 -10.24
N VAL A 151 -38.86 19.84 -9.33
CA VAL A 151 -38.38 21.22 -9.44
C VAL A 151 -37.72 21.65 -8.13
N PHE A 152 -36.54 22.26 -8.23
CA PHE A 152 -35.87 22.91 -7.11
C PHE A 152 -34.95 24.02 -7.59
N ASP A 153 -34.57 24.91 -6.68
CA ASP A 153 -33.54 25.91 -6.90
C ASP A 153 -32.18 25.35 -6.43
N SER A 154 -31.12 25.61 -7.20
CA SER A 154 -29.74 25.24 -6.86
C SER A 154 -28.85 26.48 -6.86
N PHE A 155 -27.88 26.49 -5.95
CA PHE A 155 -26.84 27.52 -5.83
C PHE A 155 -25.44 26.98 -6.18
N GLY A 156 -25.39 25.82 -6.86
CA GLY A 156 -24.18 25.09 -7.16
C GLY A 156 -24.39 23.57 -7.03
N ALA A 157 -23.40 22.81 -7.48
CA ALA A 157 -23.37 21.36 -7.35
C ALA A 157 -21.94 20.86 -7.15
N SER A 158 -21.80 19.76 -6.40
CA SER A 158 -20.58 18.96 -6.49
C SER A 158 -20.63 18.08 -7.73
N CYS A 159 -19.47 17.69 -8.25
CA CYS A 159 -19.38 16.99 -9.52
C CYS A 159 -18.34 15.85 -9.51
N GLU A 160 -18.59 14.85 -10.34
CA GLU A 160 -17.71 13.73 -10.61
C GLU A 160 -17.77 13.45 -12.13
N GLY A 161 -16.62 13.28 -12.77
CA GLY A 161 -16.44 12.87 -14.16
C GLY A 161 -16.51 13.99 -15.21
N LEU A 162 -16.87 15.22 -14.84
CA LEU A 162 -17.10 16.29 -15.82
C LEU A 162 -15.83 16.72 -16.55
N VAL A 163 -14.73 16.94 -15.83
CA VAL A 163 -13.47 17.39 -16.46
C VAL A 163 -12.96 16.33 -17.44
N ASN A 164 -13.03 15.06 -17.06
CA ASN A 164 -12.65 13.95 -17.93
C ASN A 164 -13.54 13.86 -19.18
N ALA A 165 -14.86 14.04 -19.02
CA ALA A 165 -15.80 14.07 -20.15
C ALA A 165 -15.53 15.26 -21.09
N GLU A 166 -15.22 16.44 -20.55
CA GLU A 166 -14.89 17.63 -21.35
C GLU A 166 -13.63 17.47 -22.20
N LYS A 167 -12.59 16.82 -21.66
CA LYS A 167 -11.38 16.51 -22.43
C LYS A 167 -11.65 15.66 -23.66
N ARG A 168 -12.70 14.84 -23.63
CA ARG A 168 -13.13 13.97 -24.72
C ARG A 168 -14.32 14.56 -25.52
N ALA A 169 -14.83 15.73 -25.15
CA ALA A 169 -16.09 16.27 -25.69
C ALA A 169 -16.08 16.43 -27.21
N SER A 170 -14.94 16.83 -27.79
CA SER A 170 -14.78 16.98 -29.24
C SER A 170 -15.02 15.68 -30.02
N SER A 171 -14.80 14.52 -29.40
CA SER A 171 -15.03 13.21 -30.02
C SER A 171 -16.50 12.78 -30.03
N PHE A 172 -17.36 13.42 -29.25
CA PHE A 172 -18.77 13.02 -29.06
C PHE A 172 -19.79 13.91 -29.80
N GLY A 173 -19.33 15.00 -30.40
CA GLY A 173 -20.16 15.92 -31.19
C GLY A 173 -20.94 16.95 -30.37
N GLU A 174 -21.63 17.84 -31.09
CA GLU A 174 -22.27 19.05 -30.54
C GLU A 174 -23.29 18.80 -29.40
N PRO A 175 -24.16 17.76 -29.46
CA PRO A 175 -25.12 17.53 -28.37
C PRO A 175 -24.44 17.25 -27.02
N VAL A 176 -23.30 16.54 -27.04
CA VAL A 176 -22.54 16.23 -25.82
C VAL A 176 -21.79 17.47 -25.33
N ILE A 177 -21.18 18.25 -26.22
CA ILE A 177 -20.55 19.54 -25.88
C ILE A 177 -21.56 20.47 -25.20
N ARG A 178 -22.77 20.58 -25.76
CA ARG A 178 -23.85 21.42 -25.21
C ARG A 178 -24.25 21.00 -23.80
N ILE A 179 -24.49 19.71 -23.54
CA ILE A 179 -24.88 19.28 -22.19
C ILE A 179 -23.74 19.49 -21.19
N LEU A 180 -22.49 19.20 -21.55
CA LEU A 180 -21.33 19.42 -20.66
C LEU A 180 -21.17 20.91 -20.31
N ALA A 181 -21.35 21.82 -21.27
CA ALA A 181 -21.34 23.25 -21.02
C ALA A 181 -22.43 23.70 -20.03
N VAL A 182 -23.64 23.13 -20.15
CA VAL A 182 -24.72 23.38 -19.18
C VAL A 182 -24.33 22.88 -17.79
N LEU A 183 -23.80 21.66 -17.67
CA LEU A 183 -23.36 21.11 -16.39
C LEU A 183 -22.24 21.94 -15.75
N ARG A 184 -21.27 22.41 -16.53
CA ARG A 184 -20.23 23.36 -16.09
C ARG A 184 -20.83 24.65 -15.55
N GLY A 185 -21.84 25.18 -16.23
CA GLY A 185 -22.59 26.36 -15.77
C GLY A 185 -23.24 26.15 -14.40
N LEU A 186 -23.80 24.97 -14.14
CA LEU A 186 -24.43 24.63 -12.86
C LEU A 186 -23.44 24.51 -11.69
N ILE A 187 -22.17 24.24 -11.96
CA ILE A 187 -21.12 24.12 -10.94
C ILE A 187 -20.46 25.47 -10.67
N THR A 188 -20.26 26.27 -11.72
CA THR A 188 -19.54 27.55 -11.64
C THR A 188 -20.45 28.74 -11.29
N SER A 189 -21.74 28.64 -11.56
CA SER A 189 -22.71 29.69 -11.23
C SER A 189 -22.89 29.82 -9.72
N LYS A 190 -22.61 31.02 -9.20
CA LYS A 190 -22.97 31.43 -7.83
C LYS A 190 -24.39 32.00 -7.73
N THR A 191 -25.13 31.99 -8.83
CA THR A 191 -26.49 32.53 -8.89
C THR A 191 -27.52 31.42 -8.80
N ARG A 192 -28.64 31.73 -8.15
CA ARG A 192 -29.77 30.81 -8.03
C ARG A 192 -30.23 30.38 -9.42
N THR A 193 -30.21 29.08 -9.66
CA THR A 193 -30.68 28.46 -10.91
C THR A 193 -31.86 27.54 -10.62
N THR A 194 -33.01 27.74 -11.26
CA THR A 194 -34.15 26.83 -11.09
C THR A 194 -34.00 25.63 -12.03
N LEU A 195 -33.83 24.44 -11.45
CA LEU A 195 -33.72 23.19 -12.18
C LEU A 195 -35.05 22.46 -12.24
N ARG A 196 -35.40 21.96 -13.43
CA ARG A 196 -36.62 21.20 -13.68
C ARG A 196 -36.29 19.88 -14.36
N PHE A 197 -36.66 18.77 -13.73
CA PHE A 197 -36.45 17.42 -14.25
C PHE A 197 -37.81 16.82 -14.64
N ARG A 198 -38.01 16.57 -15.93
CA ARG A 198 -39.27 16.05 -16.50
C ARG A 198 -39.09 14.60 -16.93
N PHE A 199 -39.85 13.67 -16.35
CA PHE A 199 -39.58 12.23 -16.51
C PHE A 199 -40.12 11.63 -17.81
N PHE A 200 -39.46 10.58 -18.32
CA PHE A 200 -39.90 9.89 -19.55
C PHE A 200 -41.23 9.18 -19.33
N ASP A 201 -41.34 8.45 -18.23
CA ASP A 201 -42.51 7.70 -17.78
C ASP A 201 -42.94 8.18 -16.39
N PRO A 202 -44.17 7.87 -15.94
CA PRO A 202 -44.63 8.23 -14.59
C PRO A 202 -43.63 7.80 -13.51
N VAL A 203 -43.48 8.62 -12.48
CA VAL A 203 -42.55 8.32 -11.37
C VAL A 203 -42.99 7.10 -10.57
N GLU A 204 -44.28 6.79 -10.57
CA GLU A 204 -44.88 5.65 -9.85
C GLU A 204 -44.51 4.27 -10.42
N SER A 205 -43.89 4.18 -11.60
CA SER A 205 -43.56 2.88 -12.19
C SER A 205 -42.43 2.16 -11.44
N TYR A 206 -42.50 0.82 -11.43
CA TYR A 206 -41.61 -0.07 -10.66
C TYR A 206 -40.15 -0.15 -11.16
N ASP A 207 -39.84 0.53 -12.26
CA ASP A 207 -38.51 0.62 -12.87
C ASP A 207 -37.56 1.59 -12.14
N SER A 208 -38.01 2.25 -11.06
CA SER A 208 -37.21 3.23 -10.32
C SER A 208 -37.34 3.10 -8.80
N ALA A 209 -36.31 3.59 -8.10
CA ALA A 209 -36.35 3.78 -6.65
C ALA A 209 -37.10 5.06 -6.21
N LEU A 210 -37.37 6.01 -7.12
CA LEU A 210 -38.04 7.26 -6.78
C LEU A 210 -39.36 7.09 -6.00
N PRO A 211 -40.32 6.21 -6.39
CA PRO A 211 -41.56 6.05 -5.64
C PRO A 211 -41.35 5.47 -4.23
N LEU A 212 -40.23 4.77 -4.00
CA LEU A 212 -39.86 4.24 -2.69
C LEU A 212 -39.33 5.34 -1.75
N VAL A 213 -38.55 6.30 -2.28
CA VAL A 213 -37.86 7.32 -1.47
C VAL A 213 -38.57 8.67 -1.40
N LEU A 214 -39.33 9.07 -2.43
CA LEU A 214 -40.04 10.35 -2.47
C LEU A 214 -40.98 10.60 -1.27
N PRO A 215 -41.73 9.62 -0.74
CA PRO A 215 -42.57 9.81 0.44
C PRO A 215 -41.80 10.33 1.66
N TYR A 216 -40.49 10.05 1.73
CA TYR A 216 -39.59 10.47 2.81
C TYR A 216 -38.99 11.87 2.61
N ILE A 217 -39.19 12.47 1.43
CA ILE A 217 -38.68 13.80 1.07
C ILE A 217 -39.83 14.82 1.04
N THR A 218 -40.93 14.48 0.36
CA THR A 218 -42.07 15.39 0.15
C THR A 218 -43.31 15.01 0.95
N GLY A 219 -43.39 13.78 1.47
CA GLY A 219 -44.56 13.28 2.19
C GLY A 219 -44.72 13.84 3.60
N ARG A 220 -45.71 13.30 4.33
CA ARG A 220 -46.03 13.73 5.71
C ARG A 220 -44.95 13.36 6.73
N VAL A 221 -44.17 12.32 6.46
CA VAL A 221 -43.12 11.80 7.34
C VAL A 221 -41.76 12.04 6.67
N LYS A 222 -41.30 13.30 6.72
CA LYS A 222 -40.01 13.68 6.14
C LYS A 222 -38.84 13.17 6.98
N LEU A 223 -37.72 12.88 6.31
CA LEU A 223 -36.48 12.54 6.99
C LEU A 223 -35.90 13.75 7.73
N PRO A 224 -35.55 13.63 9.02
CA PRO A 224 -34.93 14.73 9.75
C PRO A 224 -33.57 15.16 9.17
N SER A 225 -32.83 14.24 8.56
CA SER A 225 -31.54 14.48 7.90
C SER A 225 -31.60 15.56 6.82
N LEU A 226 -32.76 15.78 6.18
CA LEU A 226 -32.98 16.84 5.19
C LEU A 226 -32.86 18.26 5.76
N SER A 227 -32.81 18.40 7.09
CA SER A 227 -32.70 19.68 7.80
C SER A 227 -31.44 19.79 8.66
N LEU A 228 -30.61 18.75 8.69
CA LEU A 228 -29.37 18.73 9.47
C LEU A 228 -28.17 19.03 8.57
N PRO A 229 -27.09 19.64 9.10
CA PRO A 229 -25.85 19.76 8.37
C PRO A 229 -25.40 18.39 7.86
N ALA A 230 -24.96 18.33 6.61
CA ALA A 230 -24.47 17.09 6.01
C ALA A 230 -23.38 16.47 6.90
N TRP A 231 -23.41 15.15 7.00
CA TRP A 231 -22.48 14.35 7.81
C TRP A 231 -22.48 14.60 9.32
N SER A 232 -23.33 15.49 9.86
CA SER A 232 -23.37 15.79 11.30
C SER A 232 -23.60 14.56 12.21
N THR A 233 -24.14 13.47 11.68
CA THR A 233 -24.31 12.20 12.40
C THR A 233 -23.02 11.38 12.52
N LEU A 234 -22.11 11.50 11.55
CA LEU A 234 -20.85 10.76 11.48
C LEU A 234 -19.62 11.64 11.75
N MET A 235 -19.77 12.96 11.70
CA MET A 235 -18.72 13.91 12.05
C MET A 235 -18.19 13.65 13.47
N PRO A 236 -16.86 13.53 13.64
CA PRO A 236 -16.28 13.36 14.96
C PRO A 236 -16.33 14.68 15.74
N PRO A 237 -17.03 14.76 16.89
CA PRO A 237 -17.04 15.98 17.70
C PRO A 237 -15.72 16.16 18.49
N LYS A 238 -14.91 15.09 18.64
CA LYS A 238 -13.58 15.07 19.28
C LYS A 238 -12.70 13.97 18.64
N PRO A 239 -11.34 14.10 18.68
CA PRO A 239 -10.40 13.10 18.14
C PRO A 239 -10.53 11.70 18.73
N GLU A 240 -11.13 11.60 19.92
CA GLU A 240 -11.32 10.37 20.66
C GLU A 240 -12.81 10.23 20.97
N ARG A 241 -13.56 9.63 20.05
CA ARG A 241 -14.90 9.12 20.35
C ARG A 241 -14.74 7.66 20.77
N SER A 242 -15.15 7.29 21.97
CA SER A 242 -15.07 5.89 22.38
C SER A 242 -15.95 5.01 21.48
N ILE A 243 -15.59 3.73 21.29
CA ILE A 243 -16.43 2.77 20.55
C ILE A 243 -17.82 2.68 21.21
N SER A 244 -17.87 2.77 22.55
CA SER A 244 -19.11 2.86 23.33
C SER A 244 -19.94 4.10 22.99
N GLU A 245 -19.31 5.25 22.72
CA GLU A 245 -19.99 6.45 22.27
C GLU A 245 -20.54 6.36 20.86
N LEU A 246 -19.97 5.57 19.94
CA LEU A 246 -20.58 5.31 18.63
C LEU A 246 -21.86 4.45 18.78
N LEU A 247 -21.81 3.45 19.65
CA LEU A 247 -22.92 2.53 19.93
C LEU A 247 -24.05 3.21 20.73
N LYS A 248 -23.70 4.21 21.55
CA LYS A 248 -24.64 5.08 22.29
C LYS A 248 -24.99 6.35 21.53
N ALA A 249 -24.23 6.72 20.49
CA ALA A 249 -24.59 7.79 19.59
C ALA A 249 -25.86 7.39 18.87
N ALA A 250 -26.79 8.31 18.72
CA ALA A 250 -27.85 8.13 17.74
C ALA A 250 -27.34 8.42 16.32
N ALA A 251 -26.15 7.94 15.97
CA ALA A 251 -25.66 7.86 14.61
C ALA A 251 -26.11 6.49 14.06
N PRO A 252 -27.24 6.42 13.36
CA PRO A 252 -28.18 5.31 13.49
C PRO A 252 -28.37 4.60 12.14
N HIS A 253 -28.94 3.39 12.16
CA HIS A 253 -29.48 2.64 11.01
C HIS A 253 -28.52 1.62 10.36
N PRO A 254 -29.04 0.47 9.91
CA PRO A 254 -28.29 -0.40 8.99
C PRO A 254 -27.91 0.40 7.75
N MET A 255 -26.66 0.30 7.30
CA MET A 255 -26.16 1.03 6.13
C MET A 255 -25.64 0.06 5.07
N VAL A 256 -25.75 0.46 3.80
CA VAL A 256 -24.93 -0.11 2.74
C VAL A 256 -23.51 0.45 2.83
N GLN A 257 -22.57 -0.30 2.26
CA GLN A 257 -21.29 0.26 1.86
C GLN A 257 -21.50 1.47 0.94
N PHE A 258 -20.91 2.61 1.30
CA PHE A 258 -20.91 3.80 0.46
C PHE A 258 -19.92 3.58 -0.69
N ALA A 259 -20.38 3.83 -1.92
CA ALA A 259 -19.48 3.88 -3.06
C ALA A 259 -18.51 5.05 -2.87
N ALA A 260 -17.20 4.78 -2.87
CA ALA A 260 -16.19 5.82 -2.89
C ALA A 260 -16.03 6.36 -4.31
N GLY A 261 -16.44 7.61 -4.54
CA GLY A 261 -16.20 8.32 -5.79
C GLY A 261 -14.78 8.89 -5.88
N VAL A 262 -14.41 9.37 -7.07
CA VAL A 262 -13.11 10.02 -7.32
C VAL A 262 -13.08 11.51 -6.93
N THR A 263 -14.21 12.05 -6.48
CA THR A 263 -14.36 13.39 -5.91
C THR A 263 -14.98 13.34 -4.52
N PHE A 264 -14.85 14.44 -3.78
CA PHE A 264 -15.56 14.63 -2.51
C PHE A 264 -16.50 15.82 -2.65
N SER A 265 -17.73 15.65 -2.17
CA SER A 265 -18.72 16.74 -2.23
C SER A 265 -18.30 17.98 -1.43
N SER A 266 -17.54 17.79 -0.35
CA SER A 266 -17.09 18.84 0.56
C SER A 266 -15.86 18.41 1.38
N PRO A 267 -15.12 19.35 2.00
CA PRO A 267 -14.03 19.01 2.91
C PRO A 267 -14.51 18.18 4.11
N THR A 268 -15.74 18.44 4.57
CA THR A 268 -16.38 17.65 5.64
C THR A 268 -16.58 16.20 5.21
N ALA A 269 -17.05 15.96 3.98
CA ALA A 269 -17.20 14.62 3.44
C ALA A 269 -15.85 13.88 3.44
N ALA A 270 -14.79 14.52 2.92
CA ALA A 270 -13.45 13.96 2.93
C ALA A 270 -12.95 13.64 4.36
N CYS A 271 -13.12 14.57 5.30
CA CYS A 271 -12.76 14.36 6.71
C CYS A 271 -13.47 13.14 7.31
N VAL A 272 -14.78 13.02 7.09
CA VAL A 272 -15.60 11.92 7.64
C VAL A 272 -15.21 10.58 7.02
N GLU A 273 -15.09 10.54 5.70
CA GLU A 273 -14.71 9.32 4.98
C GLU A 273 -13.34 8.80 5.42
N TYR A 274 -12.33 9.67 5.51
CA TYR A 274 -11.00 9.29 5.98
C TYR A 274 -10.98 8.88 7.46
N TYR A 275 -11.68 9.62 8.31
CA TYR A 275 -11.69 9.37 9.75
C TYR A 275 -12.38 8.04 10.07
N GLU A 276 -13.58 7.83 9.53
CA GLU A 276 -14.37 6.63 9.81
C GLU A 276 -13.78 5.39 9.12
N SER A 277 -13.22 5.51 7.91
CA SER A 277 -12.58 4.37 7.25
C SER A 277 -11.38 3.85 8.04
N ALA A 278 -10.50 4.73 8.50
CA ALA A 278 -9.31 4.36 9.28
C ALA A 278 -9.67 3.85 10.69
N ARG A 279 -10.63 4.51 11.35
CA ARG A 279 -11.09 4.13 12.70
C ARG A 279 -11.75 2.75 12.71
N ILE A 280 -12.64 2.46 11.75
CA ILE A 280 -13.33 1.17 11.68
C ILE A 280 -12.34 0.06 11.30
N GLN A 281 -11.44 0.29 10.34
CA GLN A 281 -10.38 -0.67 10.00
C GLN A 281 -9.57 -1.07 11.24
N HIS A 282 -9.13 -0.09 12.05
CA HIS A 282 -8.42 -0.38 13.29
C HIS A 282 -9.28 -1.15 14.31
N LEU A 283 -10.56 -0.81 14.42
CA LEU A 283 -11.49 -1.51 15.32
C LEU A 283 -11.71 -2.97 14.90
N GLU A 284 -11.78 -3.26 13.60
CA GLU A 284 -11.82 -4.62 13.08
C GLU A 284 -10.56 -5.40 13.48
N GLU A 285 -9.38 -4.81 13.26
CA GLU A 285 -8.09 -5.42 13.62
C GLU A 285 -7.97 -5.68 15.11
N ASP A 286 -8.34 -4.70 15.95
CA ASP A 286 -8.28 -4.83 17.40
C ASP A 286 -9.33 -5.83 17.93
N THR A 287 -10.55 -5.83 17.37
CA THR A 287 -11.57 -6.81 17.76
C THR A 287 -11.13 -8.23 17.37
N ALA A 288 -10.53 -8.43 16.19
CA ALA A 288 -10.01 -9.73 15.76
C ALA A 288 -8.88 -10.19 16.70
N LEU A 289 -7.97 -9.28 17.03
CA LEU A 289 -6.90 -9.54 17.98
C LEU A 289 -7.45 -9.80 19.39
N GLY A 290 -8.54 -9.15 19.80
CA GLY A 290 -9.25 -9.37 21.04
C GLY A 290 -9.88 -10.77 21.12
N GLN A 291 -10.48 -11.26 20.04
CA GLN A 291 -10.97 -12.64 19.98
C GLN A 291 -9.84 -13.67 20.09
N TRP A 292 -8.70 -13.39 19.47
CA TRP A 292 -7.50 -14.21 19.63
C TRP A 292 -7.00 -14.21 21.08
N LYS A 293 -6.92 -13.04 21.74
CA LYS A 293 -6.54 -12.92 23.16
C LYS A 293 -7.52 -13.57 24.13
N ALA A 294 -8.79 -13.68 23.76
CA ALA A 294 -9.84 -14.20 24.63
C ALA A 294 -9.77 -15.71 24.84
N VAL A 295 -8.99 -16.42 24.03
CA VAL A 295 -8.77 -17.85 24.18
C VAL A 295 -7.34 -18.14 24.60
N ASP A 296 -7.22 -19.29 25.22
CA ASP A 296 -5.96 -19.89 25.60
C ASP A 296 -5.27 -20.50 24.37
N HIS A 297 -3.94 -20.45 24.34
CA HIS A 297 -3.12 -20.94 23.24
C HIS A 297 -2.18 -22.05 23.69
N PHE A 298 -1.62 -22.78 22.72
CA PHE A 298 -0.74 -23.91 23.00
C PHE A 298 0.69 -23.51 22.67
N GLY A 299 1.58 -23.53 23.66
CA GLY A 299 2.95 -23.03 23.52
C GLY A 299 4.02 -24.04 23.87
N THR A 300 5.17 -23.92 23.21
CA THR A 300 6.39 -24.63 23.57
C THR A 300 7.56 -23.65 23.67
N LEU A 301 8.34 -23.77 24.74
CA LEU A 301 9.52 -22.95 25.00
C LEU A 301 10.75 -23.55 24.32
N TYR A 302 11.42 -22.74 23.51
CA TYR A 302 12.69 -23.09 22.89
C TYR A 302 13.77 -22.11 23.31
N GLN A 303 14.99 -22.63 23.43
CA GLN A 303 16.19 -21.82 23.50
C GLN A 303 16.83 -21.76 22.11
N VAL A 304 16.87 -20.57 21.51
CA VAL A 304 17.46 -20.35 20.19
C VAL A 304 18.42 -19.19 20.24
N GLY A 305 19.72 -19.47 20.02
CA GLY A 305 20.76 -18.43 20.00
C GLY A 305 20.80 -17.58 21.27
N GLY A 306 20.69 -18.22 22.44
CA GLY A 306 20.67 -17.55 23.75
C GLY A 306 19.35 -16.87 24.12
N ALA A 307 18.44 -16.66 23.17
CA ALA A 307 17.10 -16.12 23.43
C ALA A 307 16.10 -17.22 23.78
N VAL A 308 15.20 -16.93 24.72
CA VAL A 308 14.03 -17.77 25.00
C VAL A 308 12.89 -17.35 24.10
N VAL A 309 12.32 -18.34 23.41
CA VAL A 309 11.30 -18.16 22.40
C VAL A 309 10.11 -19.03 22.75
N MET A 310 8.93 -18.42 22.78
CA MET A 310 7.65 -19.12 22.87
C MET A 310 7.10 -19.34 21.46
N ALA A 311 7.07 -20.58 20.99
CA ALA A 311 6.36 -20.94 19.77
C ALA A 311 4.91 -21.24 20.12
N LEU A 312 3.97 -20.54 19.51
CA LEU A 312 2.54 -20.68 19.77
C LEU A 312 1.84 -21.35 18.60
N ARG A 313 1.04 -22.37 18.90
CA ARG A 313 -0.09 -22.84 18.10
C ARG A 313 -1.35 -22.18 18.64
N PHE A 314 -2.12 -21.52 17.77
CA PHE A 314 -3.31 -20.81 18.17
C PHE A 314 -4.38 -21.80 18.64
N GLY A 315 -5.01 -21.49 19.76
CA GLY A 315 -6.26 -22.12 20.16
C GLY A 315 -7.38 -21.76 19.20
N ASP A 316 -8.53 -22.44 19.33
CA ASP A 316 -9.70 -22.14 18.51
C ASP A 316 -10.39 -20.88 19.00
N PHE A 317 -10.20 -19.78 18.27
CA PHE A 317 -10.88 -18.50 18.51
C PHE A 317 -11.90 -18.20 17.41
N LYS A 318 -12.86 -17.35 17.76
CA LYS A 318 -13.85 -16.83 16.81
C LYS A 318 -13.18 -15.84 15.88
N GLN A 319 -13.13 -16.13 14.58
CA GLN A 319 -12.65 -15.19 13.58
C GLN A 319 -13.74 -14.17 13.25
N LEU A 320 -13.34 -12.93 12.98
CA LEU A 320 -14.25 -11.95 12.43
C LEU A 320 -14.56 -12.30 10.98
N GLY A 321 -15.84 -12.48 10.67
CA GLY A 321 -16.35 -12.75 9.33
C GLY A 321 -16.94 -14.15 9.17
N GLY A 322 -18.05 -14.25 8.42
CA GLY A 322 -18.71 -15.50 8.07
C GLY A 322 -17.87 -16.43 7.17
N PRO A 323 -18.45 -17.55 6.69
CA PRO A 323 -17.73 -18.54 5.88
C PRO A 323 -17.03 -17.90 4.67
N GLY A 324 -15.69 -17.96 4.62
CA GLY A 324 -14.88 -17.37 3.54
C GLY A 324 -14.17 -16.04 3.88
N ALA A 325 -14.20 -15.59 5.13
CA ALA A 325 -13.44 -14.43 5.59
C ALA A 325 -11.91 -14.64 5.52
N GLY A 326 -11.16 -13.54 5.35
CA GLY A 326 -9.70 -13.54 5.23
C GLY A 326 -9.00 -14.17 6.44
N HIS A 327 -7.85 -14.79 6.22
CA HIS A 327 -7.09 -15.44 7.28
C HIS A 327 -6.64 -14.41 8.34
N PHE A 328 -7.02 -14.63 9.61
CA PHE A 328 -6.50 -13.86 10.73
C PHE A 328 -4.96 -13.90 10.73
N SER A 329 -4.35 -12.72 10.77
CA SER A 329 -2.90 -12.58 10.89
C SER A 329 -2.59 -11.65 12.04
N LEU A 330 -1.60 -12.03 12.86
CA LEU A 330 -1.13 -11.14 13.91
C LEU A 330 -0.47 -9.89 13.27
N PRO A 331 -0.40 -8.76 14.00
CA PRO A 331 0.46 -7.65 13.63
C PRO A 331 1.94 -8.04 13.71
N ASP A 332 2.77 -7.56 12.78
CA ASP A 332 4.21 -7.92 12.71
C ASP A 332 5.00 -7.43 13.93
N LYS A 333 4.60 -6.31 14.54
CA LYS A 333 5.25 -5.71 15.72
C LYS A 333 4.46 -5.92 17.01
N LEU A 334 3.63 -6.96 17.07
CA LEU A 334 2.80 -7.24 18.24
C LEU A 334 3.68 -7.54 19.46
N THR A 335 3.55 -6.72 20.51
CA THR A 335 4.05 -7.03 21.84
C THR A 335 2.91 -7.55 22.70
N VAL A 336 3.15 -8.64 23.41
CA VAL A 336 2.18 -9.28 24.28
C VAL A 336 2.76 -9.52 25.66
N LYS A 337 1.88 -9.67 26.66
CA LYS A 337 2.21 -10.28 27.94
C LYS A 337 1.64 -11.68 27.94
N MET A 338 2.46 -12.65 28.30
CA MET A 338 2.09 -14.06 28.37
C MET A 338 2.02 -14.50 29.83
N ARG A 339 1.07 -15.39 30.13
CA ARG A 339 0.95 -16.08 31.41
C ARG A 339 0.70 -17.57 31.15
N TRP A 340 1.39 -18.43 31.87
CA TRP A 340 1.13 -19.88 31.84
C TRP A 340 1.52 -20.55 33.15
N GLU A 341 1.14 -21.81 33.29
CA GLU A 341 1.50 -22.69 34.40
C GLU A 341 2.13 -23.97 33.84
N ASN A 342 3.22 -24.44 34.44
CA ASN A 342 3.85 -25.71 34.05
C ASN A 342 3.19 -26.89 34.80
N LYS A 343 3.53 -28.14 34.42
CA LYS A 343 3.10 -29.34 35.16
C LYS A 343 3.48 -29.38 36.66
N ALA A 344 4.47 -28.60 37.08
CA ALA A 344 4.89 -28.49 38.47
C ALA A 344 4.09 -27.46 39.28
N GLY A 345 3.16 -26.73 38.66
CA GLY A 345 2.34 -25.68 39.28
C GLY A 345 3.03 -24.32 39.41
N ASP A 346 4.22 -24.13 38.83
CA ASP A 346 4.87 -22.82 38.78
C ASP A 346 4.12 -21.91 37.80
N GLN A 347 3.76 -20.70 38.24
CA GLN A 347 3.17 -19.67 37.39
C GLN A 347 4.25 -18.76 36.80
N PHE A 348 4.14 -18.51 35.50
CA PHE A 348 5.05 -17.67 34.74
C PHE A 348 4.33 -16.46 34.18
N HIS A 349 5.02 -15.32 34.16
CA HIS A 349 4.56 -14.09 33.51
C HIS A 349 5.72 -13.41 32.79
N CYS A 350 5.54 -13.02 31.53
CA CYS A 350 6.57 -12.29 30.79
C CYS A 350 6.01 -11.39 29.70
N ASP A 351 6.77 -10.36 29.35
CA ASP A 351 6.57 -9.63 28.09
C ASP A 351 7.27 -10.39 26.95
N ALA A 352 6.61 -10.52 25.81
CA ALA A 352 7.15 -11.11 24.61
C ALA A 352 6.82 -10.27 23.37
N ALA A 353 7.66 -10.33 22.34
CA ALA A 353 7.43 -9.66 21.07
C ALA A 353 7.37 -10.68 19.94
N ARG A 354 6.44 -10.50 19.01
CA ARG A 354 6.34 -11.38 17.86
C ARG A 354 7.63 -11.34 17.04
N SER A 355 8.17 -12.51 16.76
CA SER A 355 9.27 -12.66 15.80
C SER A 355 8.72 -12.69 14.38
N THR A 356 9.28 -11.85 13.52
CA THR A 356 9.17 -11.97 12.06
C THR A 356 10.43 -12.59 11.46
N LEU A 357 11.37 -13.02 12.31
CA LEU A 357 12.54 -13.76 11.89
C LEU A 357 12.14 -15.21 11.62
N PRO A 358 12.69 -15.82 10.56
CA PRO A 358 12.49 -17.21 10.23
C PRO A 358 13.34 -18.06 11.17
N ILE A 359 12.88 -18.17 12.42
CA ILE A 359 13.48 -19.05 13.41
C ILE A 359 13.04 -20.47 13.04
N GLN A 360 14.00 -21.35 12.77
CA GLN A 360 13.74 -22.75 12.45
C GLN A 360 13.15 -23.47 13.66
N LEU A 361 11.83 -23.66 13.64
CA LEU A 361 11.07 -24.40 14.65
C LEU A 361 10.17 -25.42 13.95
N PRO A 362 9.71 -26.46 14.67
CA PRO A 362 8.78 -27.45 14.13
C PRO A 362 7.54 -26.77 13.54
N SER A 363 7.12 -27.23 12.37
CA SER A 363 6.10 -26.57 11.55
C SER A 363 4.67 -26.63 12.08
N VAL A 364 4.49 -27.10 13.31
CA VAL A 364 3.20 -27.24 14.00
C VAL A 364 2.73 -25.94 14.68
N HIS A 365 3.60 -24.93 14.76
CA HIS A 365 3.33 -23.64 15.40
C HIS A 365 2.89 -22.57 14.38
N ASP A 366 1.94 -21.72 14.77
CA ASP A 366 1.38 -20.64 13.93
C ASP A 366 2.19 -19.33 14.04
N ALA A 367 2.77 -19.06 15.21
CA ALA A 367 3.55 -17.85 15.47
C ALA A 367 4.67 -18.08 16.48
N ILE A 368 5.64 -17.17 16.46
CA ILE A 368 6.82 -17.24 17.31
C ILE A 368 6.94 -15.92 18.06
N PHE A 369 7.18 -15.98 19.36
CA PHE A 369 7.34 -14.81 20.22
C PHE A 369 8.66 -14.90 21.00
N ILE A 370 9.48 -13.84 20.89
CA ILE A 370 10.73 -13.71 21.63
C ILE A 370 10.39 -13.14 23.01
N ILE A 371 10.75 -13.86 24.07
CA ILE A 371 10.54 -13.41 25.44
C ILE A 371 11.55 -12.31 25.75
N LYS A 372 11.07 -11.12 26.14
CA LYS A 372 11.93 -9.95 26.40
C LYS A 372 12.77 -10.10 27.68
N LYS A 373 12.27 -10.86 28.67
CA LYS A 373 12.89 -11.08 29.98
C LYS A 373 12.63 -12.51 30.45
N ALA A 374 13.48 -13.45 30.05
CA ALA A 374 13.42 -14.81 30.58
C ALA A 374 14.08 -14.89 31.96
N ASN A 375 13.55 -15.73 32.84
CA ASN A 375 14.18 -16.06 34.12
C ASN A 375 14.83 -17.46 34.06
N ASP A 376 15.67 -17.79 35.05
CA ASP A 376 16.40 -19.07 35.07
C ASP A 376 15.46 -20.30 35.04
N LYS A 377 14.29 -20.19 35.67
CA LYS A 377 13.26 -21.23 35.60
C LYS A 377 12.74 -21.46 34.18
N MET A 378 12.53 -20.40 33.39
CA MET A 378 12.13 -20.49 31.99
C MET A 378 13.23 -21.08 31.13
N LEU A 379 14.49 -20.69 31.35
CA LEU A 379 15.65 -21.24 30.67
C LEU A 379 15.76 -22.76 30.91
N ASN A 380 15.59 -23.19 32.16
CA ASN A 380 15.60 -24.61 32.52
C ASN A 380 14.42 -25.39 31.91
N ALA A 381 13.31 -24.73 31.60
CA ALA A 381 12.14 -25.32 30.95
C ALA A 381 12.24 -25.32 29.41
N CYS A 382 13.27 -24.69 28.82
CA CYS A 382 13.43 -24.64 27.37
C CYS A 382 13.87 -25.99 26.82
N ILE A 383 13.26 -26.36 25.69
CA ILE A 383 13.65 -27.53 24.93
C ILE A 383 14.58 -27.09 23.80
N LYS A 384 15.57 -27.92 23.47
CA LYS A 384 16.38 -27.71 22.26
C LYS A 384 15.55 -28.07 21.04
N PRO A 385 15.51 -27.23 19.99
CA PRO A 385 14.73 -27.54 18.77
C PRO A 385 15.08 -28.88 18.10
N SER A 386 16.29 -29.42 18.33
CA SER A 386 16.74 -30.73 17.82
C SER A 386 16.09 -31.93 18.51
N ASP A 387 15.60 -31.76 19.73
CA ASP A 387 15.20 -32.85 20.64
C ASP A 387 13.66 -32.96 20.77
N ASP A 388 12.93 -32.19 19.97
CA ASP A 388 11.48 -32.06 20.06
C ASP A 388 10.74 -33.21 19.37
N LEU A 389 10.62 -34.33 20.09
CA LEU A 389 9.75 -35.43 19.71
C LEU A 389 8.36 -35.33 20.36
N GLN A 390 8.25 -34.68 21.54
CA GLN A 390 7.01 -34.46 22.31
C GLN A 390 7.20 -33.36 23.39
N GLY A 391 7.56 -32.14 23.02
CA GLY A 391 7.68 -31.04 23.99
C GLY A 391 6.41 -30.82 24.83
N GLU A 392 6.57 -30.32 26.07
CA GLU A 392 5.42 -29.98 26.91
C GLU A 392 4.60 -28.88 26.23
N ILE A 393 3.35 -29.20 25.90
CA ILE A 393 2.40 -28.24 25.35
C ILE A 393 1.81 -27.45 26.53
N LEU A 394 2.28 -26.22 26.69
CA LEU A 394 1.85 -25.30 27.73
C LEU A 394 0.58 -24.57 27.31
N ASN A 395 -0.34 -24.36 28.24
CA ASN A 395 -1.47 -23.49 28.01
C ASN A 395 -1.08 -22.03 28.31
N ILE A 396 -1.04 -21.19 27.26
CA ILE A 396 -0.57 -19.81 27.30
C ILE A 396 -1.75 -18.85 27.16
N HIS A 397 -1.98 -18.06 28.19
CA HIS A 397 -2.87 -16.91 28.14
C HIS A 397 -2.11 -15.66 27.68
N VAL A 398 -2.71 -14.88 26.78
CA VAL A 398 -2.05 -13.73 26.15
C VAL A 398 -2.87 -12.45 26.31
N THR A 399 -2.21 -11.37 26.76
CA THR A 399 -2.74 -10.01 26.73
C THR A 399 -1.80 -9.11 25.93
N SER A 400 -2.23 -7.94 25.46
CA SER A 400 -1.35 -7.06 24.67
C SER A 400 -1.63 -5.59 24.95
N SER A 401 -0.61 -4.76 24.74
CA SER A 401 -0.74 -3.31 24.64
C SER A 401 -0.92 -2.93 23.16
N GLU A 402 -1.95 -2.15 22.83
CA GLU A 402 -2.17 -1.63 21.48
C GLU A 402 -1.11 -0.58 21.10
N ASN A 403 -0.61 -0.62 19.87
CA ASN A 403 0.14 0.48 19.29
C ASN A 403 -0.82 1.39 18.52
N LYS A 404 -1.10 2.58 19.04
CA LYS A 404 -2.07 3.54 18.49
C LYS A 404 -1.45 4.58 17.55
N PHE A 405 -0.13 4.61 17.42
CA PHE A 405 0.58 5.65 16.67
C PHE A 405 0.07 5.85 15.24
N THR A 406 -0.07 4.76 14.47
CA THR A 406 -0.52 4.84 13.08
C THR A 406 -1.97 5.31 12.98
N LEU A 407 -2.84 4.88 13.91
CA LEU A 407 -4.22 5.35 13.97
C LEU A 407 -4.27 6.84 14.32
N GLU A 408 -3.58 7.26 15.38
CA GLU A 408 -3.54 8.66 15.83
C GLU A 408 -3.05 9.59 14.72
N SER A 409 -2.03 9.17 13.97
CA SER A 409 -1.53 9.88 12.78
C SER A 409 -2.62 10.07 11.72
N LYS A 410 -3.35 9.00 11.40
CA LYS A 410 -4.46 9.00 10.43
C LYS A 410 -5.61 9.89 10.88
N LEU A 411 -6.10 9.71 12.11
CA LEU A 411 -7.21 10.49 12.64
C LEU A 411 -6.86 11.99 12.74
N SER A 412 -5.63 12.29 13.18
CA SER A 412 -5.13 13.67 13.20
C SER A 412 -5.08 14.27 11.79
N THR A 413 -4.68 13.51 10.77
CA THR A 413 -4.69 13.96 9.37
C THR A 413 -6.10 14.34 8.91
N ALA A 414 -7.08 13.47 9.14
CA ALA A 414 -8.46 13.72 8.77
C ALA A 414 -9.03 14.98 9.45
N ILE A 415 -8.81 15.15 10.75
CA ILE A 415 -9.29 16.32 11.50
C ILE A 415 -8.63 17.62 11.00
N ASN A 416 -7.32 17.56 10.74
CA ASN A 416 -6.56 18.71 10.28
C ASN A 416 -6.94 19.21 8.89
N LEU A 417 -7.64 18.40 8.10
CA LEU A 417 -8.21 18.82 6.82
C LEU A 417 -9.17 20.00 7.00
N MET A 418 -9.90 20.04 8.12
CA MET A 418 -10.90 21.07 8.40
C MET A 418 -10.30 22.38 8.94
N HIS A 419 -8.97 22.43 9.13
CA HIS A 419 -8.32 23.64 9.61
C HIS A 419 -8.28 24.73 8.52
N PRO A 420 -8.46 26.03 8.85
CA PRO A 420 -8.44 27.11 7.88
C PRO A 420 -7.19 27.12 6.99
N ASP A 421 -6.00 26.91 7.56
CA ASP A 421 -4.73 26.84 6.79
C ASP A 421 -4.63 25.65 5.81
N ALA A 422 -5.49 24.64 5.95
CA ALA A 422 -5.57 23.53 5.00
C ALA A 422 -6.43 23.86 3.78
N SER A 423 -7.16 24.98 3.79
CA SER A 423 -8.08 25.38 2.72
C SER A 423 -7.42 25.52 1.35
N LYS A 424 -6.12 25.87 1.29
CA LYS A 424 -5.35 25.90 0.04
C LYS A 424 -5.34 24.56 -0.70
N TRP A 425 -5.47 23.45 0.03
CA TRP A 425 -5.50 22.10 -0.54
C TRP A 425 -6.92 21.61 -0.84
N HIS A 426 -7.97 22.29 -0.36
CA HIS A 426 -9.35 21.83 -0.54
C HIS A 426 -9.73 21.69 -2.01
N PRO A 427 -9.51 22.67 -2.91
CA PRO A 427 -9.91 22.52 -4.32
C PRO A 427 -9.28 21.30 -4.99
N LEU A 428 -8.00 21.04 -4.71
CA LEU A 428 -7.27 19.86 -5.17
C LEU A 428 -7.87 18.57 -4.60
N LEU A 429 -8.13 18.53 -3.29
CA LEU A 429 -8.66 17.35 -2.62
C LEU A 429 -10.08 17.03 -3.09
N LEU A 430 -10.96 18.02 -3.23
CA LEU A 430 -12.32 17.85 -3.73
C LEU A 430 -12.34 17.33 -5.16
N ASN A 431 -11.34 17.74 -5.97
CA ASN A 431 -11.11 17.23 -7.32
C ASN A 431 -12.28 17.48 -8.29
N HIS A 432 -13.06 18.54 -8.06
CA HIS A 432 -14.21 18.93 -8.91
C HIS A 432 -13.78 19.59 -10.23
N ASP A 433 -12.75 20.44 -10.19
CA ASP A 433 -12.29 21.20 -11.34
C ASP A 433 -10.79 21.49 -11.23
N ASN A 434 -9.98 20.70 -11.92
CA ASN A 434 -8.53 20.93 -11.97
C ASN A 434 -8.13 22.10 -12.89
N SER A 435 -9.00 22.54 -13.79
CA SER A 435 -8.72 23.68 -14.69
C SER A 435 -8.81 25.03 -13.97
N ALA A 436 -9.54 25.09 -12.86
CA ALA A 436 -9.66 26.27 -12.01
C ALA A 436 -8.48 26.47 -11.04
N LEU A 437 -7.56 25.49 -10.93
CA LEU A 437 -6.40 25.56 -10.04
C LEU A 437 -5.32 26.46 -10.63
N GLU A 438 -4.57 27.15 -9.77
CA GLU A 438 -3.44 27.98 -10.19
C GLU A 438 -2.33 27.15 -10.85
N THR A 439 -1.69 27.71 -11.88
CA THR A 439 -0.45 27.14 -12.42
C THR A 439 0.72 27.69 -11.62
N VAL A 440 1.54 26.80 -11.07
CA VAL A 440 2.65 27.10 -10.17
C VAL A 440 3.96 26.61 -10.79
N ASP A 441 4.94 27.50 -10.90
CA ASP A 441 6.33 27.11 -11.12
C ASP A 441 6.94 26.65 -9.79
N LEU A 442 7.02 25.34 -9.56
CA LEU A 442 7.56 24.77 -8.32
C LEU A 442 9.04 25.05 -8.12
N ALA A 443 9.78 25.30 -9.19
CA ALA A 443 11.20 25.60 -9.08
C ALA A 443 11.43 27.02 -8.52
N LEU A 444 10.53 27.97 -8.82
CA LEU A 444 10.59 29.33 -8.29
C LEU A 444 9.72 29.57 -7.06
N LYS A 445 8.68 28.75 -6.81
CA LYS A 445 7.79 28.93 -5.66
C LYS A 445 8.57 28.87 -4.34
N ARG A 446 8.28 29.80 -3.44
CA ARG A 446 8.80 29.87 -2.07
C ARG A 446 7.65 30.11 -1.09
N VAL A 447 7.93 29.99 0.21
CA VAL A 447 6.99 30.42 1.26
C VAL A 447 6.75 31.93 1.18
N GLN A 448 5.63 32.41 1.71
CA GLN A 448 5.17 33.80 1.51
C GLN A 448 6.21 34.86 1.95
N ASP A 449 7.02 34.55 2.97
CA ASP A 449 7.99 35.49 3.54
C ASP A 449 9.36 35.49 2.82
N VAL A 450 9.50 34.72 1.73
CA VAL A 450 10.76 34.62 0.97
C VAL A 450 10.55 35.19 -0.43
N GLU A 451 11.12 36.37 -0.66
CA GLU A 451 11.11 37.04 -1.96
C GLU A 451 12.03 36.33 -2.96
N VAL A 452 11.57 36.20 -4.21
CA VAL A 452 12.35 35.61 -5.30
C VAL A 452 13.14 36.74 -5.96
N THR A 453 14.44 36.82 -5.66
CA THR A 453 15.34 37.82 -6.25
C THR A 453 15.88 37.34 -7.61
N PRO A 454 16.38 38.25 -8.48
CA PRO A 454 16.99 37.87 -9.76
C PRO A 454 18.13 36.86 -9.62
N GLU A 455 18.89 36.90 -8.52
CA GLU A 455 19.95 35.93 -8.23
C GLU A 455 19.39 34.53 -7.96
N ILE A 456 18.25 34.44 -7.26
CA ILE A 456 17.55 33.17 -7.04
C ILE A 456 17.01 32.63 -8.37
N GLU A 457 16.40 33.49 -9.19
CA GLU A 457 15.88 33.08 -10.51
C GLU A 457 17.00 32.52 -11.40
N GLN A 458 18.13 33.22 -11.46
CA GLN A 458 19.30 32.77 -12.22
C GLN A 458 19.83 31.44 -11.69
N ALA A 459 20.01 31.29 -10.36
CA ALA A 459 20.50 30.05 -9.77
C ALA A 459 19.54 28.87 -10.02
N VAL A 460 18.23 29.12 -9.99
CA VAL A 460 17.22 28.11 -10.31
C VAL A 460 17.30 27.71 -11.78
N GLU A 461 17.47 28.66 -12.71
CA GLU A 461 17.58 28.35 -14.14
C GLU A 461 18.86 27.57 -14.45
N GLU A 462 20.01 27.95 -13.88
CA GLU A 462 21.26 27.20 -14.02
C GLU A 462 21.14 25.77 -13.48
N ALA A 463 20.50 25.60 -12.32
CA ALA A 463 20.24 24.27 -11.74
C ALA A 463 19.27 23.46 -12.61
N PHE A 464 18.28 24.12 -13.21
CA PHE A 464 17.27 23.47 -14.05
C PHE A 464 17.87 23.01 -15.38
N GLN A 465 18.73 23.81 -16.01
CA GLN A 465 19.47 23.37 -17.20
C GLN A 465 20.38 22.19 -16.90
N LYS A 466 21.10 22.22 -15.77
CA LYS A 466 21.91 21.07 -15.31
C LYS A 466 21.07 19.81 -15.10
N LEU A 467 19.84 19.94 -14.57
CA LEU A 467 18.91 18.82 -14.42
C LEU A 467 18.52 18.23 -15.79
N LEU A 468 18.18 19.08 -16.76
CA LEU A 468 17.80 18.66 -18.11
C LEU A 468 18.95 18.03 -18.91
N THR A 469 20.21 18.37 -18.61
CA THR A 469 21.39 17.81 -19.29
C THR A 469 22.14 16.79 -18.45
N PHE A 470 21.65 16.44 -17.25
CA PHE A 470 22.32 15.54 -16.31
C PHE A 470 22.62 14.16 -16.91
N THR A 471 21.68 13.65 -17.72
CA THR A 471 21.80 12.38 -18.43
C THR A 471 21.02 12.45 -19.74
N ASN A 472 21.13 11.42 -20.56
CA ASN A 472 20.35 11.27 -21.78
C ASN A 472 18.91 10.86 -21.45
N TRP A 473 18.11 11.83 -21.02
CA TRP A 473 16.68 11.66 -20.79
C TRP A 473 15.94 11.39 -22.10
N ASN A 474 14.95 10.49 -22.06
CA ASN A 474 13.99 10.38 -23.15
C ASN A 474 12.96 11.53 -23.09
N ASN A 475 12.16 11.71 -24.14
CA ASN A 475 11.20 12.82 -24.23
C ASN A 475 10.20 12.83 -23.07
N GLU A 476 9.67 11.67 -22.69
CA GLU A 476 8.67 11.52 -21.63
C GLU A 476 9.25 11.91 -20.26
N GLN A 477 10.50 11.52 -19.99
CA GLN A 477 11.25 11.93 -18.79
C GLN A 477 11.54 13.43 -18.81
N LEU A 478 11.93 14.01 -19.94
CA LEU A 478 12.11 15.47 -20.06
C LEU A 478 10.81 16.23 -19.79
N ASP A 479 9.68 15.72 -20.29
CA ASP A 479 8.37 16.34 -20.05
C ASP A 479 7.98 16.26 -18.57
N ALA A 480 8.31 15.16 -17.89
CA ALA A 480 8.14 15.04 -16.44
C ALA A 480 8.98 16.10 -15.69
N LEU A 481 10.24 16.32 -16.07
CA LEU A 481 11.09 17.36 -15.47
C LEU A 481 10.57 18.77 -15.79
N ARG A 482 10.10 19.01 -17.02
CA ARG A 482 9.53 20.30 -17.45
C ARG A 482 8.22 20.64 -16.77
N SER A 483 7.43 19.65 -16.37
CA SER A 483 6.17 19.89 -15.65
C SER A 483 6.33 20.65 -14.33
N LEU A 484 7.54 20.67 -13.75
CA LEU A 484 7.85 21.48 -12.56
C LEU A 484 7.53 22.96 -12.77
N ARG A 485 7.77 23.48 -13.97
CA ARG A 485 7.58 24.90 -14.31
C ARG A 485 6.11 25.29 -14.46
N LYS A 486 5.21 24.31 -14.61
CA LYS A 486 3.78 24.52 -14.89
C LYS A 486 2.91 23.51 -14.14
N SER A 487 3.24 23.27 -12.88
CA SER A 487 2.48 22.35 -12.03
C SER A 487 1.10 22.94 -11.74
N VAL A 488 0.06 22.10 -11.68
CA VAL A 488 -1.30 22.56 -11.38
C VAL A 488 -1.53 22.45 -9.87
N GLY A 489 -1.91 23.53 -9.20
CA GLY A 489 -2.09 23.58 -7.75
C GLY A 489 -0.85 23.15 -6.94
N GLY A 490 0.36 23.30 -7.51
CA GLY A 490 1.60 22.83 -6.90
C GLY A 490 1.79 21.31 -6.92
N MET A 491 1.04 20.58 -7.75
CA MET A 491 1.08 19.12 -7.85
C MET A 491 1.65 18.65 -9.18
N VAL A 492 2.52 17.64 -9.12
CA VAL A 492 3.07 16.95 -10.30
C VAL A 492 2.80 15.47 -10.16
N LEU A 493 2.07 14.91 -11.13
CA LEU A 493 1.76 13.49 -11.20
C LEU A 493 2.53 12.85 -12.34
N ILE A 494 3.29 11.82 -12.03
CA ILE A 494 4.00 11.03 -13.03
C ILE A 494 3.60 9.57 -12.83
N THR A 495 3.18 8.91 -13.89
CA THR A 495 2.89 7.47 -13.86
C THR A 495 3.76 6.74 -14.85
N GLY A 496 3.97 5.46 -14.63
CA GLY A 496 4.60 4.64 -15.66
C GLY A 496 4.81 3.21 -15.24
N PRO A 497 4.93 2.28 -16.19
CA PRO A 497 5.21 0.89 -15.92
C PRO A 497 6.56 0.63 -15.22
N ALA A 498 6.84 -0.63 -14.90
CA ALA A 498 8.16 -1.04 -14.42
C ALA A 498 9.26 -0.78 -15.46
N GLY A 499 10.44 -0.33 -15.01
CA GLY A 499 11.61 -0.17 -15.87
C GLY A 499 11.71 1.13 -16.66
N VAL A 500 10.76 2.07 -16.52
CA VAL A 500 10.75 3.35 -17.25
C VAL A 500 11.60 4.48 -16.63
N GLY A 501 12.36 4.17 -15.57
CA GLY A 501 13.25 5.14 -14.92
C GLY A 501 12.59 6.03 -13.85
N LYS A 502 11.44 5.64 -13.28
CA LYS A 502 10.73 6.41 -12.22
C LYS A 502 11.64 6.86 -11.08
N THR A 503 12.39 5.92 -10.48
CA THR A 503 13.29 6.20 -9.34
C THR A 503 14.42 7.17 -9.72
N LEU A 504 14.93 7.10 -10.97
CA LEU A 504 15.96 8.00 -11.47
C LEU A 504 15.43 9.44 -11.60
N VAL A 505 14.22 9.60 -12.17
CA VAL A 505 13.54 10.91 -12.25
C VAL A 505 13.36 11.50 -10.85
N LEU A 506 12.86 10.70 -9.90
CA LEU A 506 12.68 11.11 -8.51
C LEU A 506 13.98 11.58 -7.83
N GLN A 507 15.08 10.87 -8.04
CA GLN A 507 16.38 11.22 -7.48
C GLN A 507 16.90 12.54 -8.04
N ALA A 508 16.78 12.72 -9.35
CA ALA A 508 17.17 13.97 -10.01
C ALA A 508 16.31 15.16 -9.54
N LEU A 509 15.00 14.95 -9.32
CA LEU A 509 14.09 15.95 -8.77
C LEU A 509 14.43 16.33 -7.32
N CYS A 510 14.64 15.33 -6.44
CA CYS A 510 15.08 15.57 -5.06
C CYS A 510 16.42 16.31 -5.02
N ALA A 511 17.36 15.94 -5.89
CA ALA A 511 18.63 16.62 -6.05
C ALA A 511 18.48 18.06 -6.47
N PHE A 512 17.66 18.32 -7.49
CA PHE A 512 17.35 19.66 -7.96
C PHE A 512 16.78 20.53 -6.84
N PHE A 513 15.72 20.08 -6.15
CA PHE A 513 15.11 20.84 -5.05
C PHE A 513 16.09 21.12 -3.90
N TYR A 514 16.93 20.13 -3.55
CA TYR A 514 17.99 20.31 -2.56
C TYR A 514 19.01 21.38 -3.00
N LYS A 515 19.41 21.41 -4.27
CA LYS A 515 20.39 22.38 -4.77
C LYS A 515 19.86 23.81 -4.79
N ILE A 516 18.57 24.01 -5.08
CA ILE A 516 17.96 25.36 -5.16
C ILE A 516 17.52 25.95 -3.82
N GLY A 517 17.92 25.37 -2.69
CA GLY A 517 17.65 25.96 -1.37
C GLY A 517 16.36 25.48 -0.68
N LEU A 518 15.63 24.49 -1.23
CA LEU A 518 14.40 23.96 -0.63
C LEU A 518 14.65 22.81 0.37
N HIS A 519 13.70 22.61 1.27
CA HIS A 519 13.60 21.40 2.08
C HIS A 519 12.83 20.33 1.31
N VAL A 520 13.29 19.09 1.38
CA VAL A 520 12.75 17.96 0.62
C VAL A 520 12.33 16.86 1.59
N LEU A 521 11.04 16.54 1.59
CA LEU A 521 10.52 15.37 2.28
C LEU A 521 10.32 14.24 1.26
N PHE A 522 11.19 13.23 1.29
CA PHE A 522 10.98 12.00 0.54
C PHE A 522 10.18 11.00 1.40
N VAL A 523 9.05 10.55 0.86
CA VAL A 523 8.20 9.54 1.49
C VAL A 523 7.88 8.39 0.54
N ALA A 524 7.73 7.19 1.10
CA ALA A 524 7.26 6.02 0.37
C ALA A 524 6.46 5.08 1.31
N PRO A 525 5.56 4.23 0.79
CA PRO A 525 4.73 3.35 1.62
C PRO A 525 5.50 2.23 2.34
N ALA A 526 6.66 1.80 1.82
CA ALA A 526 7.45 0.73 2.43
C ALA A 526 8.89 1.14 2.73
N ASN A 527 9.46 0.56 3.80
CA ASN A 527 10.84 0.82 4.21
C ASN A 527 11.85 0.42 3.12
N SER A 528 11.57 -0.65 2.37
CA SER A 528 12.41 -1.11 1.26
C SER A 528 12.47 -0.10 0.11
N ASN A 529 11.37 0.62 -0.16
CA ASN A 529 11.36 1.69 -1.17
C ASN A 529 12.25 2.87 -0.73
N VAL A 530 12.16 3.26 0.55
CA VAL A 530 13.02 4.31 1.11
C VAL A 530 14.50 3.90 1.10
N ALA A 531 14.80 2.64 1.40
CA ALA A 531 16.16 2.11 1.34
C ALA A 531 16.74 2.22 -0.08
N ASP A 532 16.03 1.66 -1.06
CA ASP A 532 16.47 1.66 -2.46
C ASP A 532 16.67 3.07 -3.01
N PHE A 533 15.75 3.99 -2.68
CA PHE A 533 15.88 5.40 -3.03
C PHE A 533 17.16 6.03 -2.44
N CYS A 534 17.37 5.92 -1.12
CA CYS A 534 18.52 6.53 -0.45
C CYS A 534 19.85 5.96 -0.96
N LYS A 535 19.92 4.63 -1.15
CA LYS A 535 21.12 3.95 -1.66
C LYS A 535 21.52 4.47 -3.04
N LYS A 536 20.57 4.53 -3.96
CA LYS A 536 20.80 5.00 -5.32
C LYS A 536 21.03 6.52 -5.37
N LEU A 537 20.37 7.30 -4.51
CA LEU A 537 20.59 8.75 -4.38
C LEU A 537 22.03 9.05 -3.95
N ALA A 538 22.53 8.39 -2.90
CA ALA A 538 23.89 8.58 -2.40
C ALA A 538 24.95 8.19 -3.46
N LYS A 539 24.64 7.20 -4.31
CA LYS A 539 25.52 6.80 -5.42
C LYS A 539 25.55 7.83 -6.55
N LEU A 540 24.40 8.40 -6.92
CA LEU A 540 24.27 9.34 -8.04
C LEU A 540 24.63 10.78 -7.68
N PHE A 541 24.35 11.18 -6.44
CA PHE A 541 24.51 12.54 -5.93
C PHE A 541 25.15 12.48 -4.52
N PRO A 542 26.43 12.11 -4.44
CA PRO A 542 27.13 11.91 -3.15
C PRO A 542 27.20 13.19 -2.29
N GLU A 543 27.00 14.35 -2.89
CA GLU A 543 27.00 15.64 -2.20
C GLU A 543 25.67 16.00 -1.55
N ILE A 544 24.62 15.18 -1.73
CA ILE A 544 23.33 15.38 -1.07
C ILE A 544 23.31 14.67 0.26
N ASP A 545 23.17 15.46 1.32
CA ASP A 545 22.99 14.90 2.65
C ASP A 545 21.53 14.52 2.93
N ALA A 546 21.19 13.27 2.64
CA ALA A 546 19.89 12.68 2.94
C ALA A 546 19.90 12.00 4.31
N THR A 547 18.94 12.35 5.18
CA THR A 547 18.78 11.70 6.50
C THR A 547 17.58 10.77 6.49
N ARG A 548 17.83 9.46 6.62
CA ARG A 548 16.78 8.44 6.72
C ARG A 548 16.29 8.29 8.16
N VAL A 549 14.98 8.45 8.37
CA VAL A 549 14.36 8.38 9.70
C VAL A 549 13.53 7.12 9.82
N PHE A 550 13.85 6.31 10.84
CA PHE A 550 13.12 5.09 11.17
C PHE A 550 12.10 5.34 12.30
N PRO A 551 11.17 4.41 12.55
CA PRO A 551 10.32 4.47 13.73
C PRO A 551 11.14 4.40 15.02
N SER A 552 10.75 5.19 16.03
CA SER A 552 11.41 5.26 17.35
C SER A 552 11.58 3.89 18.02
N SER A 553 10.73 2.90 17.68
CA SER A 553 10.88 1.51 18.13
C SER A 553 12.23 0.87 17.75
N LYS A 554 12.83 1.32 16.64
CA LYS A 554 14.10 0.86 16.08
C LYS A 554 15.29 1.75 16.48
N ASP A 555 15.06 2.78 17.29
CA ASP A 555 16.10 3.72 17.70
C ASP A 555 16.98 3.14 18.82
N PHE A 556 18.20 3.66 18.88
CA PHE A 556 19.17 3.44 19.95
C PHE A 556 18.62 4.02 21.27
N ASN A 557 18.80 3.28 22.37
CA ASN A 557 18.26 3.67 23.67
C ASN A 557 19.18 3.19 24.82
N PRO A 558 20.00 4.08 25.39
CA PRO A 558 20.83 3.83 26.57
C PRO A 558 20.11 3.18 27.76
N ASP A 559 18.86 3.54 28.04
CA ASP A 559 18.10 2.93 29.14
C ASP A 559 17.84 1.44 28.92
N LYS A 560 17.71 0.98 27.65
CA LYS A 560 17.59 -0.45 27.34
C LYS A 560 18.88 -1.18 27.72
N ILE A 561 20.04 -0.58 27.44
CA ILE A 561 21.37 -1.14 27.75
C ILE A 561 21.56 -1.22 29.27
N ALA A 562 21.31 -0.12 29.97
CA ALA A 562 21.37 -0.05 31.43
C ALA A 562 20.49 -1.12 32.11
N LYS A 563 19.27 -1.33 31.60
CA LYS A 563 18.35 -2.36 32.10
C LYS A 563 18.84 -3.78 31.85
N ASN A 564 19.66 -4.03 30.83
CA ASN A 564 20.26 -5.34 30.57
C ASN A 564 21.44 -5.59 31.52
N VAL A 565 22.33 -4.60 31.70
CA VAL A 565 23.48 -4.68 32.62
C VAL A 565 23.05 -4.90 34.08
N ARG A 566 21.95 -4.25 34.52
CA ARG A 566 21.38 -4.45 35.86
C ARG A 566 20.82 -5.86 36.11
N ARG A 567 20.58 -6.65 35.06
CA ARG A 567 20.07 -8.03 35.16
C ARG A 567 21.15 -9.10 35.24
N GLY A 568 22.42 -8.71 35.30
CA GLY A 568 23.53 -9.67 35.39
C GLY A 568 23.85 -10.40 34.09
N ALA A 569 23.26 -9.99 32.96
CA ALA A 569 23.76 -10.39 31.65
C ALA A 569 25.05 -9.62 31.39
N ASP A 570 26.19 -10.32 31.34
CA ASP A 570 27.43 -9.71 30.86
C ASP A 570 27.17 -9.29 29.40
N PRO A 571 27.34 -8.02 29.03
CA PRO A 571 27.10 -7.57 27.66
C PRO A 571 27.96 -8.33 26.63
N LYS A 572 29.03 -9.01 27.07
CA LYS A 572 29.87 -9.92 26.25
C LYS A 572 29.23 -11.29 25.93
N ASP A 573 28.26 -11.75 26.71
CA ASP A 573 27.65 -13.09 26.57
C ASP A 573 26.33 -13.11 25.77
N SER A 574 25.95 -11.98 25.15
CA SER A 574 24.81 -11.94 24.24
C SER A 574 25.20 -12.43 22.84
N THR A 575 24.87 -13.69 22.54
CA THR A 575 25.43 -14.49 21.45
C THR A 575 25.02 -14.09 20.03
N ASN A 576 26.03 -13.87 19.17
CA ASN A 576 26.10 -14.36 17.78
C ASN A 576 27.57 -14.55 17.35
N GLY A 577 28.18 -15.71 17.62
CA GLY A 577 29.39 -16.23 16.93
C GLY A 577 30.76 -15.63 17.29
N PRO A 578 31.89 -16.35 17.09
CA PRO A 578 33.00 -16.36 18.04
C PRO A 578 34.09 -15.34 17.70
N LEU A 579 34.49 -14.56 18.70
CA LEU A 579 35.83 -13.97 18.78
C LEU A 579 36.34 -14.18 20.20
N GLY A 580 37.38 -14.99 20.33
CA GLY A 580 38.11 -15.15 21.59
C GLY A 580 38.76 -13.84 22.02
N ASP A 581 38.85 -13.65 23.34
CA ASP A 581 39.74 -12.74 24.09
C ASP A 581 39.98 -11.29 23.62
N ALA A 582 39.23 -10.77 22.65
CA ALA A 582 39.24 -9.35 22.30
C ALA A 582 38.21 -8.59 23.15
N GLN A 583 38.60 -7.46 23.73
CA GLN A 583 37.68 -6.51 24.38
C GLN A 583 36.65 -6.01 23.34
N ILE A 584 35.45 -6.57 23.33
CA ILE A 584 34.35 -6.13 22.44
C ILE A 584 33.70 -4.87 23.02
N ASP A 585 33.68 -3.78 22.24
CA ASP A 585 33.03 -2.52 22.54
C ASP A 585 31.49 -2.70 22.54
N ILE A 586 30.87 -2.55 23.71
CA ILE A 586 29.41 -2.65 23.93
C ILE A 586 28.65 -1.67 23.03
N LEU A 587 29.26 -0.51 22.76
CA LEU A 587 28.70 0.52 21.92
C LEU A 587 28.83 0.18 20.43
N GLU A 588 29.95 -0.40 19.98
CA GLU A 588 30.03 -0.98 18.63
C GLU A 588 29.04 -2.12 18.45
N PHE A 589 28.83 -2.95 19.46
CA PHE A 589 27.87 -4.05 19.37
C PHE A 589 26.43 -3.54 19.26
N ASP A 590 26.02 -2.54 20.06
CA ASP A 590 24.66 -1.96 19.97
C ASP A 590 24.49 -0.97 18.81
N MET A 591 25.57 -0.32 18.32
CA MET A 591 25.57 0.42 17.05
C MET A 591 25.49 -0.52 15.87
N ALA A 592 26.30 -1.59 15.83
CA ALA A 592 26.20 -2.65 14.85
C ALA A 592 24.86 -3.35 14.93
N ARG A 593 24.24 -3.49 16.11
CA ARG A 593 22.89 -4.03 16.27
C ARG A 593 21.83 -3.04 15.81
N ALA A 594 21.93 -1.76 16.14
CA ALA A 594 21.03 -0.74 15.61
C ALA A 594 21.17 -0.64 14.08
N GLU A 595 22.37 -0.81 13.54
CA GLU A 595 22.69 -0.92 12.12
C GLU A 595 22.19 -2.24 11.52
N VAL A 596 22.25 -3.37 12.23
CA VAL A 596 21.78 -4.70 11.77
C VAL A 596 20.26 -4.83 11.86
N ASP A 597 19.61 -4.24 12.87
CA ASP A 597 18.16 -4.13 13.03
C ASP A 597 17.55 -3.05 12.09
N SER A 598 18.37 -2.10 11.63
CA SER A 598 18.01 -1.10 10.60
C SER A 598 18.42 -1.49 9.17
N ARG A 599 19.35 -2.43 8.99
CA ARG A 599 19.58 -3.12 7.72
C ARG A 599 18.30 -3.84 7.33
N ASP A 600 17.77 -3.52 6.16
CA ASP A 600 16.90 -4.47 5.48
C ASP A 600 17.70 -5.75 5.26
N LYS A 601 17.02 -6.90 5.37
CA LYS A 601 17.58 -8.27 5.41
C LYS A 601 18.53 -8.68 4.25
N TYR A 602 18.91 -7.77 3.34
CA TYR A 602 19.51 -8.05 2.04
C TYR A 602 20.46 -6.96 1.49
N GLY A 603 21.29 -6.28 2.30
CA GLY A 603 22.22 -5.26 1.79
C GLY A 603 23.61 -5.24 2.45
N THR A 604 24.66 -5.15 1.63
CA THR A 604 26.09 -5.04 1.96
C THR A 604 26.60 -3.60 2.13
N PHE A 605 25.72 -2.59 2.09
CA PHE A 605 26.08 -1.17 2.13
C PHE A 605 25.94 -0.55 3.54
N GLU A 606 26.84 0.38 3.89
CA GLU A 606 26.82 1.21 5.11
C GLU A 606 25.66 2.24 5.06
N GLU A 607 24.42 1.79 5.11
CA GLU A 607 23.26 2.67 5.25
C GLU A 607 23.12 3.14 6.69
N VAL A 608 23.33 4.44 6.93
CA VAL A 608 23.36 5.02 8.27
C VAL A 608 22.04 5.76 8.54
N GLY A 609 21.11 5.11 9.25
CA GLY A 609 19.90 5.78 9.74
C GLY A 609 20.22 6.92 10.71
N LEU A 610 19.25 7.80 11.01
CA LEU A 610 19.41 8.97 11.89
C LEU A 610 20.24 8.67 13.16
N ALA A 611 19.89 7.59 13.87
CA ALA A 611 20.59 7.16 15.08
C ALA A 611 22.08 6.91 14.85
N ALA A 612 22.40 6.06 13.87
CA ALA A 612 23.77 5.71 13.52
C ALA A 612 24.54 6.95 13.01
N LYS A 613 23.86 7.89 12.35
CA LYS A 613 24.46 9.10 11.79
C LYS A 613 24.86 10.08 12.89
N VAL A 614 24.00 10.26 13.89
CA VAL A 614 24.30 11.06 15.08
C VAL A 614 25.48 10.47 15.84
N LEU A 615 25.50 9.14 16.05
CA LEU A 615 26.59 8.48 16.76
C LEU A 615 27.92 8.57 15.99
N LYS A 616 27.88 8.43 14.65
CA LYS A 616 29.04 8.64 13.77
C LYS A 616 29.58 10.07 13.87
N LEU A 617 28.72 11.08 13.72
CA LEU A 617 29.12 12.49 13.82
C LEU A 617 29.65 12.88 15.21
N ALA A 618 29.12 12.26 16.26
CA ALA A 618 29.66 12.43 17.61
C ALA A 618 31.09 11.91 17.67
N ARG A 619 31.34 10.65 17.24
CA ARG A 619 32.67 10.01 17.23
C ARG A 619 33.70 10.79 16.41
N GLU A 620 33.31 11.25 15.23
CA GLU A 620 34.23 11.95 14.31
C GLU A 620 34.55 13.39 14.73
N GLY A 621 33.90 13.93 15.77
CA GLY A 621 34.15 15.31 16.19
C GLY A 621 33.46 16.38 15.32
N GLY A 622 32.59 15.98 14.38
CA GLY A 622 32.16 16.83 13.27
C GLY A 622 31.18 17.98 13.58
N MET A 623 30.55 18.00 14.76
CA MET A 623 29.54 19.03 15.12
C MET A 623 29.66 19.57 16.54
N SER A 624 29.24 20.81 16.79
CA SER A 624 29.14 21.38 18.13
C SER A 624 27.86 22.20 18.25
N ASN A 625 27.28 22.24 19.45
CA ASN A 625 26.08 23.03 19.75
C ASN A 625 26.23 23.65 21.13
N VAL A 626 26.73 24.89 21.16
CA VAL A 626 26.91 25.60 22.42
C VAL A 626 25.57 26.21 22.83
N GLU A 627 24.92 25.62 23.84
CA GLU A 627 23.71 26.16 24.46
C GLU A 627 24.06 26.74 25.83
N VAL A 628 23.65 27.99 26.10
CA VAL A 628 23.78 28.62 27.42
C VAL A 628 22.57 28.26 28.25
N VAL A 629 22.73 27.38 29.23
CA VAL A 629 21.65 27.00 30.17
C VAL A 629 22.07 27.39 31.57
N SER A 630 21.27 28.25 32.22
CA SER A 630 21.49 28.67 33.63
C SER A 630 22.89 29.27 33.92
N GLY A 631 23.49 29.96 32.95
CA GLY A 631 24.81 30.58 33.09
C GLY A 631 26.01 29.65 32.86
N VAL A 632 25.77 28.37 32.53
CA VAL A 632 26.82 27.41 32.13
C VAL A 632 26.65 27.09 30.64
N SER A 633 27.74 27.18 29.89
CA SER A 633 27.81 26.83 28.47
C SER A 633 28.19 25.34 28.36
N GLU A 634 27.23 24.46 28.08
CA GLU A 634 27.48 23.01 27.94
C GLU A 634 27.14 22.56 26.52
N CYS A 635 28.10 21.94 25.82
CA CYS A 635 27.93 21.45 24.45
C CYS A 635 27.40 20.01 24.47
N SER A 636 26.22 19.77 23.93
CA SER A 636 25.59 18.42 23.98
C SER A 636 26.39 17.39 23.18
N TRP A 637 27.01 17.80 22.07
CA TRP A 637 27.90 16.94 21.29
C TRP A 637 29.15 16.51 22.06
N GLU A 638 29.72 17.38 22.89
CA GLU A 638 30.87 17.05 23.75
C GLU A 638 30.49 16.09 24.88
N ILE A 639 29.32 16.30 25.49
CA ILE A 639 28.78 15.37 26.49
C ILE A 639 28.60 13.99 25.85
N LEU A 640 27.94 13.92 24.69
CA LEU A 640 27.70 12.67 23.98
C LEU A 640 29.02 11.98 23.61
N ARG A 641 30.01 12.71 23.10
CA ARG A 641 31.37 12.19 22.84
C ARG A 641 32.01 11.57 24.06
N THR A 642 31.97 12.30 25.17
CA THR A 642 32.57 11.84 26.42
C THR A 642 31.88 10.57 26.91
N CYS A 643 30.55 10.49 26.80
CA CYS A 643 29.78 9.31 27.14
C CYS A 643 30.11 8.13 26.21
N ILE A 644 30.19 8.35 24.89
CA ILE A 644 30.58 7.36 23.89
C ILE A 644 31.99 6.82 24.17
N GLN A 645 32.95 7.72 24.42
CA GLN A 645 34.33 7.36 24.71
C GLN A 645 34.42 6.51 25.99
N LYS A 646 33.78 6.94 27.09
CA LYS A 646 33.73 6.15 28.32
C LYS A 646 33.05 4.78 28.11
N ALA A 647 32.03 4.71 27.26
CA ALA A 647 31.37 3.45 26.94
C ALA A 647 32.29 2.52 26.15
N THR A 648 33.00 3.04 25.15
CA THR A 648 34.00 2.31 24.35
C THR A 648 35.19 1.84 25.19
N GLU A 649 35.65 2.66 26.16
CA GLU A 649 36.71 2.30 27.11
C GLU A 649 36.23 1.34 28.22
N GLY A 650 34.94 1.01 28.28
CA GLY A 650 34.35 0.17 29.33
C GLY A 650 34.29 0.81 30.72
N THR A 651 34.52 2.13 30.81
CA THR A 651 34.54 2.90 32.06
C THR A 651 33.20 3.58 32.38
N PHE A 652 32.22 3.50 31.48
CA PHE A 652 30.89 4.07 31.69
C PHE A 652 30.04 3.22 32.65
N ASP A 653 29.52 3.83 33.73
CA ASP A 653 28.66 3.14 34.69
C ASP A 653 27.20 3.07 34.22
N TRP A 654 26.86 1.99 33.52
CA TRP A 654 25.49 1.69 33.08
C TRP A 654 24.50 1.42 34.22
N ARG A 655 24.98 1.23 35.47
CA ARG A 655 24.09 1.06 36.64
C ARG A 655 23.68 2.40 37.23
N ASN A 656 24.47 3.46 37.05
CA ASN A 656 24.14 4.80 37.49
C ASN A 656 23.03 5.42 36.63
N GLU A 657 21.83 5.61 37.21
CA GLU A 657 20.70 6.23 36.51
C GLU A 657 20.98 7.64 36.01
N LYS A 658 21.77 8.43 36.75
CA LYS A 658 22.06 9.81 36.36
C LYS A 658 22.96 9.89 35.13
N ASP A 659 23.95 9.00 35.03
CA ASP A 659 24.88 8.98 33.89
C ASP A 659 24.17 8.49 32.62
N VAL A 660 23.32 7.47 32.75
CA VAL A 660 22.50 6.96 31.63
C VAL A 660 21.49 8.01 31.18
N GLN A 661 20.85 8.72 32.11
CA GLN A 661 19.96 9.85 31.77
C GLN A 661 20.73 10.98 31.08
N LYS A 662 21.94 11.31 31.55
CA LYS A 662 22.79 12.34 30.92
C LYS A 662 23.19 11.92 29.49
N TYR A 663 23.53 10.65 29.27
CA TYR A 663 23.76 10.10 27.93
C TYR A 663 22.51 10.29 27.07
N GLN A 664 21.35 9.79 27.50
CA GLN A 664 20.11 9.82 26.73
C GLN A 664 19.72 11.26 26.36
N GLN A 665 19.79 12.20 27.31
CA GLN A 665 19.51 13.61 27.05
C GLN A 665 20.47 14.22 26.03
N ALA A 666 21.78 13.95 26.16
CA ALA A 666 22.77 14.44 25.20
C ALA A 666 22.53 13.85 23.81
N TYR A 667 22.22 12.54 23.72
CA TYR A 667 21.88 11.86 22.47
C TYR A 667 20.64 12.47 21.80
N ASP A 668 19.55 12.67 22.54
CA ASP A 668 18.31 13.24 21.99
C ASP A 668 18.49 14.70 21.56
N LYS A 669 19.28 15.49 22.30
CA LYS A 669 19.64 16.86 21.89
C LYS A 669 20.49 16.89 20.62
N CYS A 670 21.50 16.01 20.51
CA CYS A 670 22.32 15.89 19.31
C CYS A 670 21.49 15.48 18.09
N LYS A 671 20.56 14.55 18.29
CA LYS A 671 19.60 14.12 17.26
C LYS A 671 18.68 15.25 16.81
N ALA A 672 18.11 15.99 17.76
CA ALA A 672 17.29 17.17 17.48
C ALA A 672 18.08 18.24 16.71
N HIS A 673 19.33 18.50 17.12
CA HIS A 673 20.23 19.44 16.45
C HIS A 673 20.52 19.00 15.00
N HIS A 674 20.90 17.73 14.79
CA HIS A 674 21.14 17.18 13.44
C HIS A 674 19.90 17.30 12.56
N MET A 675 18.73 16.90 13.08
CA MET A 675 17.46 16.99 12.35
C MET A 675 17.09 18.42 11.96
N ALA A 676 17.38 19.41 12.81
CA ALA A 676 17.14 20.81 12.52
C ALA A 676 18.04 21.37 11.40
N LEU A 677 19.25 20.83 11.24
CA LEU A 677 20.18 21.20 10.16
C LEU A 677 19.87 20.48 8.83
N CYS A 678 19.13 19.39 8.87
CA CYS A 678 18.84 18.56 7.70
C CYS A 678 17.86 19.21 6.73
N ARG A 679 18.18 19.19 5.44
CA ARG A 679 17.29 19.68 4.37
C ARG A 679 16.54 18.58 3.63
N LEU A 680 17.10 17.38 3.52
CA LEU A 680 16.42 16.22 2.92
C LEU A 680 16.19 15.14 3.98
N VAL A 681 14.92 14.84 4.25
CA VAL A 681 14.49 13.75 5.13
C VAL A 681 13.80 12.67 4.31
N ALA A 682 14.19 11.42 4.51
CA ALA A 682 13.60 10.25 3.86
C ALA A 682 12.98 9.32 4.91
N THR A 683 11.69 9.02 4.79
CA THR A 683 10.96 8.19 5.77
C THR A 683 9.77 7.49 5.10
N THR A 684 9.10 6.58 5.80
CA THR A 684 7.84 6.01 5.28
C THR A 684 6.66 6.92 5.57
N THR A 685 5.61 6.90 4.74
CA THR A 685 4.37 7.69 4.94
C THR A 685 3.76 7.42 6.32
N GLY A 686 3.70 6.15 6.74
CA GLY A 686 3.25 5.75 8.07
C GLY A 686 4.18 6.09 9.25
N ASN A 687 5.39 6.63 9.01
CA ASN A 687 6.36 7.02 10.06
C ASN A 687 6.63 8.53 10.10
N PHE A 688 6.22 9.28 9.08
CA PHE A 688 6.51 10.70 8.92
C PHE A 688 6.14 11.55 10.16
N ARG A 689 5.07 11.19 10.87
CA ARG A 689 4.64 11.87 12.09
C ARG A 689 5.43 11.52 13.36
N CYS A 690 6.64 10.97 13.23
CA CYS A 690 7.46 10.68 14.41
C CYS A 690 7.97 11.97 15.05
N ALA A 691 8.25 11.91 16.37
CA ALA A 691 8.68 13.06 17.15
C ALA A 691 9.99 13.69 16.63
N ASP A 692 10.89 12.89 16.06
CA ASP A 692 12.16 13.39 15.51
C ASP A 692 11.94 14.37 14.35
N ILE A 693 10.94 14.11 13.50
CA ILE A 693 10.58 14.97 12.37
C ILE A 693 9.73 16.14 12.84
N ILE A 694 8.58 15.87 13.48
CA ILE A 694 7.61 16.90 13.85
C ILE A 694 8.24 17.98 14.74
N ASN A 695 9.09 17.60 15.70
CA ASN A 695 9.59 18.57 16.68
C ASN A 695 10.83 19.33 16.22
N ASN A 696 11.54 18.87 15.17
CA ASN A 696 12.89 19.37 14.88
C ASN A 696 13.11 19.76 13.41
N TRP A 697 12.50 19.06 12.45
CA TRP A 697 12.78 19.29 11.03
C TRP A 697 11.96 20.45 10.46
N ALA A 698 12.61 21.34 9.71
CA ALA A 698 11.99 22.54 9.11
C ALA A 698 11.31 23.49 10.14
N MET A 699 11.75 23.44 11.40
CA MET A 699 11.23 24.24 12.52
C MET A 699 11.97 25.56 12.74
N GLU A 700 12.83 25.97 11.80
CA GLU A 700 13.61 27.22 11.87
C GLU A 700 14.47 27.37 13.13
N LYS A 701 15.02 26.24 13.60
CA LYS A 701 15.96 26.20 14.72
C LYS A 701 17.39 26.39 14.24
N HIS A 702 18.26 26.85 15.14
CA HIS A 702 19.71 26.99 14.91
C HIS A 702 20.07 27.81 13.66
N GLY A 703 19.26 28.82 13.31
CA GLY A 703 19.52 29.73 12.18
C GLY A 703 19.22 29.16 10.80
N VAL A 704 18.60 27.98 10.70
CA VAL A 704 18.23 27.36 9.42
C VAL A 704 16.89 27.88 8.94
N VAL A 705 16.86 28.66 7.86
CA VAL A 705 15.62 29.19 7.28
C VAL A 705 14.95 28.15 6.37
N THR A 706 13.62 28.06 6.42
CA THR A 706 12.84 27.17 5.53
C THR A 706 12.26 27.94 4.36
N ASN A 707 12.95 27.90 3.21
CA ASN A 707 12.51 28.58 1.98
C ASN A 707 11.24 27.98 1.34
N GLY A 708 10.91 26.74 1.70
CA GLY A 708 9.79 25.96 1.17
C GLY A 708 10.05 24.48 1.30
N ILE A 709 8.97 23.71 1.48
CA ILE A 709 9.00 22.25 1.58
C ILE A 709 8.33 21.66 0.34
N VAL A 710 9.04 20.77 -0.36
CA VAL A 710 8.46 19.93 -1.41
C VAL A 710 8.36 18.50 -0.89
N VAL A 711 7.17 17.91 -1.02
CA VAL A 711 6.93 16.51 -0.69
C VAL A 711 7.11 15.66 -1.94
N VAL A 712 7.89 14.60 -1.85
CA VAL A 712 8.17 13.69 -2.95
C VAL A 712 7.73 12.30 -2.53
N LEU A 713 6.68 11.77 -3.17
CA LEU A 713 6.08 10.48 -2.84
C LEU A 713 6.36 9.46 -3.94
N ASP A 714 7.14 8.44 -3.62
CA ASP A 714 7.35 7.26 -4.47
C ASP A 714 6.31 6.17 -4.17
N GLU A 715 6.02 5.34 -5.18
CA GLU A 715 4.98 4.30 -5.14
C GLU A 715 3.62 4.81 -4.64
N ALA A 716 3.22 6.02 -5.04
CA ALA A 716 1.99 6.71 -4.62
C ALA A 716 0.71 5.89 -4.87
N CYS A 717 0.70 4.99 -5.87
CA CYS A 717 -0.43 4.10 -6.15
C CYS A 717 -0.58 2.94 -5.15
N LYS A 718 0.44 2.67 -4.32
CA LYS A 718 0.42 1.67 -3.25
C LYS A 718 0.09 2.29 -1.89
N ASP A 719 0.18 3.61 -1.77
CA ASP A 719 -0.06 4.31 -0.52
C ASP A 719 -1.55 4.66 -0.36
N SER A 720 -2.06 4.59 0.87
CA SER A 720 -3.45 4.96 1.12
C SER A 720 -3.58 6.49 1.07
N GLU A 721 -4.68 7.00 0.52
CA GLU A 721 -4.82 8.44 0.29
C GLU A 721 -4.66 9.28 1.57
N ILE A 722 -5.17 8.82 2.71
CA ILE A 722 -5.01 9.50 4.01
C ILE A 722 -3.54 9.56 4.45
N ASP A 723 -2.74 8.54 4.13
CA ASP A 723 -1.31 8.52 4.42
C ASP A 723 -0.56 9.46 3.46
N SER A 724 -0.94 9.50 2.18
CA SER A 724 -0.32 10.36 1.16
C SER A 724 -0.51 11.86 1.43
N ILE A 725 -1.67 12.26 1.95
CA ILE A 725 -1.96 13.67 2.27
C ILE A 725 -1.48 14.08 3.67
N SER A 726 -1.08 13.13 4.52
CA SER A 726 -0.63 13.39 5.90
C SER A 726 0.47 14.45 5.98
N PRO A 727 1.50 14.44 5.11
CA PRO A 727 2.49 15.52 5.07
C PRO A 727 1.89 16.90 4.81
N LEU A 728 0.94 17.01 3.88
CA LEU A 728 0.31 18.27 3.48
C LEU A 728 -0.48 18.94 4.61
N LEU A 729 -0.94 18.14 5.58
CA LEU A 729 -1.88 18.53 6.62
C LEU A 729 -1.25 18.57 8.02
N LEU A 730 0.08 18.51 8.17
CA LEU A 730 0.69 18.66 9.49
C LEU A 730 0.60 20.12 10.00
N PRO A 731 0.11 20.39 11.23
CA PRO A 731 -0.05 21.76 11.74
C PRO A 731 1.18 22.64 11.62
N ASP A 732 2.33 22.14 12.08
CA ASP A 732 3.50 22.98 12.33
C ASP A 732 4.20 23.50 11.07
N TYR A 733 3.97 22.89 9.91
CA TYR A 733 4.58 23.34 8.65
C TYR A 733 3.73 23.16 7.39
N ARG A 734 2.43 22.85 7.46
CA ARG A 734 1.54 22.84 6.27
C ARG A 734 1.60 24.14 5.46
N HIS A 735 1.81 25.28 6.13
CA HIS A 735 1.94 26.59 5.49
C HIS A 735 3.27 26.70 4.70
N LYS A 736 4.31 25.97 5.12
CA LYS A 736 5.62 25.91 4.45
C LYS A 736 5.67 24.97 3.25
N ILE A 737 4.68 24.08 3.09
CA ILE A 737 4.60 23.16 1.95
C ILE A 737 4.15 23.92 0.71
N ILE A 738 5.00 23.91 -0.32
CA ILE A 738 4.80 24.64 -1.57
C ILE A 738 4.31 23.73 -2.71
N GLY A 739 4.48 22.42 -2.59
CA GLY A 739 4.03 21.46 -3.60
C GLY A 739 4.37 20.02 -3.29
N MET A 740 3.89 19.12 -4.15
CA MET A 740 4.12 17.68 -4.06
C MET A 740 4.32 17.05 -5.43
N VAL A 741 5.28 16.13 -5.51
CA VAL A 741 5.55 15.30 -6.67
C VAL A 741 5.18 13.85 -6.31
N MET A 742 4.32 13.23 -7.10
CA MET A 742 3.87 11.85 -6.89
C MET A 742 4.23 10.98 -8.07
N LEU A 743 4.85 9.83 -7.79
CA LEU A 743 5.12 8.78 -8.77
C LEU A 743 4.47 7.48 -8.39
N GLY A 744 3.87 6.79 -9.36
CA GLY A 744 3.27 5.49 -9.14
C GLY A 744 2.93 4.72 -10.40
N ASP A 745 2.37 3.54 -10.22
CA ASP A 745 1.88 2.68 -11.30
C ASP A 745 0.53 2.08 -10.90
N GLU A 746 -0.54 2.53 -11.55
CA GLU A 746 -1.92 2.11 -11.27
C GLU A 746 -2.18 0.65 -11.64
N ARG A 747 -1.28 0.02 -12.40
CA ARG A 747 -1.35 -1.38 -12.79
C ARG A 747 -0.50 -2.29 -11.88
N GLN A 748 0.19 -1.74 -10.87
CA GLN A 748 0.86 -2.49 -9.79
C GLN A 748 0.05 -2.43 -8.50
N LEU A 749 0.63 -2.83 -7.36
CA LEU A 749 -0.11 -3.03 -6.10
C LEU A 749 -0.84 -1.78 -5.63
N GLU A 750 -2.06 -2.00 -5.16
CA GLU A 750 -2.88 -1.04 -4.43
C GLU A 750 -2.57 -1.05 -2.93
N PRO A 751 -3.11 -0.09 -2.17
CA PRO A 751 -3.04 -0.09 -0.72
C PRO A 751 -3.62 -1.37 -0.12
N THR A 752 -2.94 -1.91 0.89
CA THR A 752 -3.41 -3.11 1.59
C THR A 752 -4.61 -2.77 2.47
N ASN A 753 -5.81 -3.06 1.97
CA ASN A 753 -7.03 -2.98 2.75
C ASN A 753 -7.28 -4.29 3.52
N THR A 754 -7.13 -4.21 4.83
CA THR A 754 -7.33 -5.32 5.79
C THR A 754 -8.76 -5.45 6.29
N SER A 755 -9.66 -4.50 5.95
CA SER A 755 -11.07 -4.59 6.34
C SER A 755 -11.73 -5.84 5.74
N ALA A 756 -12.69 -6.40 6.48
CA ALA A 756 -13.49 -7.53 6.03
C ALA A 756 -14.25 -7.19 4.74
N LYS A 757 -14.29 -8.15 3.82
CA LYS A 757 -15.00 -8.07 2.54
C LYS A 757 -15.98 -9.24 2.42
N GLY A 758 -17.12 -9.04 1.76
CA GLY A 758 -18.11 -10.09 1.48
C GLY A 758 -19.51 -9.74 1.96
N ARG A 759 -20.29 -10.76 2.40
CA ARG A 759 -21.66 -10.53 2.91
C ARG A 759 -21.69 -9.71 4.20
N GLN A 760 -20.67 -9.86 5.03
CA GLN A 760 -20.44 -9.03 6.20
C GLN A 760 -19.40 -7.98 5.84
N CYS A 761 -19.79 -6.71 5.91
CA CYS A 761 -18.91 -5.56 5.81
C CYS A 761 -19.03 -4.81 7.14
N PHE A 762 -17.93 -4.37 7.73
CA PHE A 762 -18.00 -3.57 8.97
C PHE A 762 -17.70 -2.10 8.67
N ASN A 763 -16.90 -1.86 7.63
CA ASN A 763 -16.50 -0.53 7.19
C ASN A 763 -17.33 -0.06 5.99
N ASN A 764 -18.25 0.89 6.22
CA ASN A 764 -19.06 1.47 5.14
C ASN A 764 -18.21 2.25 4.11
N PHE A 765 -16.97 2.59 4.43
CA PHE A 765 -16.05 3.33 3.58
C PHE A 765 -14.88 2.45 3.11
N THR A 766 -15.05 1.13 3.05
CA THR A 766 -13.96 0.20 2.70
C THR A 766 -13.31 0.51 1.34
N ASP A 767 -14.06 1.00 0.36
CA ASP A 767 -13.51 1.36 -0.96
C ASP A 767 -12.53 2.53 -0.87
N ARG A 768 -12.75 3.47 0.07
CA ARG A 768 -11.86 4.62 0.29
C ARG A 768 -10.46 4.15 0.72
N LEU A 769 -10.34 3.02 1.41
CA LEU A 769 -9.06 2.45 1.82
C LEU A 769 -8.26 1.88 0.65
N ASN A 770 -8.92 1.51 -0.46
CA ASN A 770 -8.23 1.00 -1.66
C ASN A 770 -7.83 2.13 -2.63
N MET A 771 -8.32 3.37 -2.43
CA MET A 771 -8.17 4.45 -3.40
C MET A 771 -6.88 5.26 -3.13
N PRO A 772 -5.90 5.26 -4.03
CA PRO A 772 -4.70 6.10 -3.91
C PRO A 772 -4.97 7.54 -4.37
N PHE A 773 -4.28 8.50 -3.76
CA PHE A 773 -4.46 9.92 -4.09
C PHE A 773 -4.14 10.23 -5.56
N LEU A 774 -3.01 9.71 -6.06
CA LEU A 774 -2.58 9.90 -7.45
C LEU A 774 -3.65 9.39 -8.44
N SER A 775 -4.12 8.15 -8.23
CA SER A 775 -5.09 7.51 -9.13
C SER A 775 -6.42 8.26 -9.14
N ARG A 776 -6.83 8.77 -7.98
CA ARG A 776 -8.06 9.55 -7.86
C ARG A 776 -8.00 10.85 -8.67
N LEU A 777 -6.92 11.61 -8.51
CA LEU A 777 -6.71 12.85 -9.29
C LEU A 777 -6.67 12.53 -10.79
N LYS A 778 -5.88 11.52 -11.19
CA LYS A 778 -5.75 11.13 -12.60
C LYS A 778 -7.08 10.67 -13.21
N ALA A 779 -7.92 9.96 -12.47
CA ALA A 779 -9.23 9.50 -12.94
C ALA A 779 -10.21 10.66 -13.29
N GLU A 780 -10.08 11.81 -12.63
CA GLU A 780 -10.78 13.07 -12.97
C GLU A 780 -10.04 13.89 -14.04
N GLY A 781 -9.03 13.31 -14.67
CA GLY A 781 -8.27 13.95 -15.72
C GLY A 781 -7.29 15.00 -15.20
N PHE A 782 -6.77 14.90 -13.98
CA PHE A 782 -5.66 15.76 -13.55
C PHE A 782 -4.45 15.60 -14.48
N PRO A 783 -3.70 16.66 -14.83
CA PRO A 783 -2.51 16.54 -15.67
C PRO A 783 -1.51 15.53 -15.10
N CYS A 784 -1.17 14.54 -15.91
CA CYS A 784 -0.25 13.47 -15.52
C CYS A 784 0.67 13.12 -16.69
N THR A 785 1.97 13.06 -16.41
CA THR A 785 2.97 12.61 -17.37
C THR A 785 3.08 11.09 -17.30
N GLU A 786 2.86 10.40 -18.42
CA GLU A 786 3.01 8.96 -18.51
C GLU A 786 4.36 8.60 -19.13
N LEU A 787 5.18 7.87 -18.39
CA LEU A 787 6.42 7.27 -18.87
C LEU A 787 6.10 5.86 -19.37
N VAL A 788 6.33 5.55 -20.63
CA VAL A 788 5.98 4.26 -21.26
C VAL A 788 7.17 3.49 -21.82
N VAL A 789 8.31 4.15 -22.06
CA VAL A 789 9.53 3.49 -22.58
C VAL A 789 10.30 2.80 -21.44
N GLN A 790 10.33 1.46 -21.44
CA GLN A 790 11.03 0.64 -20.46
C GLN A 790 12.45 0.29 -20.91
N HIS A 791 13.39 0.32 -19.96
CA HIS A 791 14.82 0.04 -20.20
C HIS A 791 15.38 -1.13 -19.36
N ARG A 792 14.52 -1.84 -18.61
CA ARG A 792 14.91 -2.89 -17.66
C ARG A 792 14.93 -4.27 -18.30
N MET A 793 13.81 -4.64 -18.91
CA MET A 793 13.51 -5.98 -19.39
C MET A 793 13.99 -6.14 -20.83
N SER A 794 14.43 -7.34 -21.22
CA SER A 794 14.49 -7.68 -22.65
C SER A 794 13.10 -7.56 -23.30
N LYS A 795 13.06 -7.35 -24.61
CA LYS A 795 11.79 -7.26 -25.36
C LYS A 795 10.87 -8.48 -25.15
N HIS A 796 11.45 -9.67 -25.05
CA HIS A 796 10.71 -10.92 -24.85
C HIS A 796 10.06 -10.99 -23.48
N ILE A 797 10.73 -10.49 -22.43
CA ILE A 797 10.18 -10.44 -21.08
C ILE A 797 9.08 -9.38 -20.99
N ALA A 798 9.30 -8.21 -21.59
CA ALA A 798 8.39 -7.06 -21.56
C ALA A 798 7.08 -7.26 -22.36
N GLU A 799 7.09 -8.13 -23.38
CA GLU A 799 5.95 -8.42 -24.26
C GLU A 799 4.68 -8.80 -23.48
N VAL A 800 4.81 -9.73 -22.52
CA VAL A 800 3.66 -10.22 -21.74
C VAL A 800 3.10 -9.15 -20.80
N PRO A 801 3.91 -8.48 -19.94
CA PRO A 801 3.40 -7.37 -19.14
C PRO A 801 2.75 -6.27 -19.97
N SER A 802 3.39 -5.86 -21.08
CA SER A 802 2.87 -4.81 -21.96
C SER A 802 1.47 -5.15 -22.46
N ARG A 803 1.27 -6.36 -23.00
CA ARG A 803 -0.03 -6.80 -23.53
C ARG A 803 -1.06 -7.10 -22.43
N PHE A 804 -0.67 -7.75 -21.34
CA PHE A 804 -1.61 -8.20 -20.31
C PHE A 804 -2.11 -7.07 -19.41
N PHE A 805 -1.25 -6.10 -19.09
CA PHE A 805 -1.55 -5.10 -18.04
C PHE A 805 -1.59 -3.67 -18.56
N TYR A 806 -0.96 -3.39 -19.70
CA TYR A 806 -0.85 -2.05 -20.28
C TYR A 806 -1.42 -1.93 -21.69
N ALA A 807 -2.20 -2.92 -22.15
CA ALA A 807 -2.83 -2.91 -23.48
C ALA A 807 -1.85 -2.66 -24.65
N GLY A 808 -0.58 -3.07 -24.50
CA GLY A 808 0.47 -2.88 -25.50
C GLY A 808 1.16 -1.51 -25.47
N SER A 809 0.82 -0.62 -24.53
CA SER A 809 1.39 0.75 -24.50
C SER A 809 2.81 0.84 -23.95
N MET A 810 3.28 -0.18 -23.22
CA MET A 810 4.66 -0.20 -22.73
C MET A 810 5.61 -0.50 -23.90
N LEU A 811 6.52 0.44 -24.18
CA LEU A 811 7.48 0.40 -25.29
C LEU A 811 8.87 -0.01 -24.81
N ASN A 812 9.65 -0.59 -25.72
CA ASN A 812 11.02 -1.03 -25.45
C ASN A 812 12.03 0.08 -25.81
N GLY A 813 12.90 0.44 -24.86
CA GLY A 813 13.99 1.40 -25.08
C GLY A 813 15.22 0.78 -25.75
N PRO A 814 16.23 1.60 -26.11
CA PRO A 814 17.47 1.10 -26.68
C PRO A 814 18.16 0.07 -25.77
N GLY A 815 18.69 -1.01 -26.37
CA GLY A 815 19.42 -2.07 -25.67
C GLY A 815 18.57 -3.25 -25.18
N THR A 816 17.24 -3.16 -25.18
CA THR A 816 16.35 -4.26 -24.76
C THR A 816 16.21 -5.36 -25.81
N GLU A 817 16.65 -5.07 -27.04
CA GLU A 817 16.57 -5.96 -28.21
C GLU A 817 17.75 -6.96 -28.30
N HIS A 818 18.82 -6.74 -27.52
CA HIS A 818 19.99 -7.62 -27.53
C HIS A 818 19.63 -9.04 -27.04
N THR A 819 20.03 -10.06 -27.79
CA THR A 819 19.86 -11.47 -27.41
C THR A 819 20.68 -11.81 -26.17
N LEU A 820 20.29 -12.85 -25.45
CA LEU A 820 20.97 -13.31 -24.25
C LEU A 820 22.38 -13.79 -24.58
N ALA A 821 22.54 -14.48 -25.72
CA ALA A 821 23.84 -14.91 -26.23
C ALA A 821 24.81 -13.74 -26.43
N HIS A 822 24.34 -12.61 -26.97
CA HIS A 822 25.15 -11.41 -27.14
C HIS A 822 25.40 -10.67 -25.81
N LYS A 823 24.36 -10.53 -24.98
CA LYS A 823 24.42 -9.72 -23.74
C LYS A 823 25.19 -10.42 -22.62
N LYS A 824 25.01 -11.73 -22.46
CA LYS A 824 25.56 -12.59 -21.39
C LYS A 824 25.73 -14.04 -21.90
N PRO A 825 26.78 -14.34 -22.70
CA PRO A 825 26.97 -15.65 -23.33
C PRO A 825 27.12 -16.81 -22.33
N GLY A 826 27.68 -16.56 -21.15
CA GLY A 826 27.78 -17.52 -20.06
C GLY A 826 26.41 -17.86 -19.46
N LEU A 827 25.57 -16.84 -19.23
CA LEU A 827 24.19 -17.04 -18.77
C LEU A 827 23.33 -17.75 -19.81
N TYR A 828 23.50 -17.41 -21.10
CA TYR A 828 22.86 -18.12 -22.21
C TYR A 828 23.20 -19.62 -22.17
N SER A 829 24.48 -19.96 -22.09
CA SER A 829 24.95 -21.35 -22.02
C SER A 829 24.43 -22.07 -20.76
N CYS A 830 24.39 -21.37 -19.63
CA CYS A 830 23.83 -21.87 -18.37
C CYS A 830 22.34 -22.20 -18.50
N ALA A 831 21.53 -21.25 -18.99
CA ALA A 831 20.09 -21.42 -19.18
C ALA A 831 19.78 -22.56 -20.16
N LYS A 832 20.50 -22.59 -21.29
CA LYS A 832 20.35 -23.63 -22.32
C LYS A 832 20.69 -25.02 -21.76
N SER A 833 21.75 -25.12 -20.95
CA SER A 833 22.11 -26.39 -20.30
C SER A 833 21.04 -26.90 -19.34
N ILE A 834 20.30 -26.01 -18.65
CA ILE A 834 19.23 -26.41 -17.73
C ILE A 834 18.04 -26.95 -18.54
N ILE A 835 17.56 -26.17 -19.52
CA ILE A 835 16.35 -26.53 -20.28
C ILE A 835 16.60 -27.75 -21.16
N ALA A 836 17.71 -27.80 -21.91
CA ALA A 836 18.01 -28.92 -22.80
C ALA A 836 18.23 -30.25 -22.05
N ARG A 837 18.65 -30.21 -20.78
CA ARG A 837 18.74 -31.40 -19.93
C ARG A 837 17.36 -31.94 -19.53
N LEU A 838 16.39 -31.05 -19.36
CA LEU A 838 15.02 -31.38 -18.94
C LEU A 838 14.11 -31.70 -20.12
N ASP A 839 14.35 -31.09 -21.27
CA ASP A 839 13.67 -31.35 -22.54
C ASP A 839 14.71 -31.50 -23.66
N PRO A 840 15.09 -32.74 -24.02
CA PRO A 840 16.04 -32.97 -25.11
C PRO A 840 15.59 -32.40 -26.46
N ASN A 841 14.28 -32.19 -26.66
CA ASN A 841 13.75 -31.59 -27.89
C ASN A 841 14.03 -30.09 -27.96
N PHE A 842 14.43 -29.42 -26.88
CA PHE A 842 14.77 -28.01 -26.91
C PHE A 842 15.92 -27.67 -27.88
N ASN A 843 16.84 -28.61 -28.09
CA ASN A 843 17.95 -28.43 -29.04
C ASN A 843 17.51 -28.40 -30.51
N THR A 844 16.24 -28.70 -30.83
CA THR A 844 15.71 -28.69 -32.20
C THR A 844 14.96 -27.39 -32.53
N VAL A 845 14.93 -26.41 -31.62
CA VAL A 845 14.38 -25.07 -31.90
C VAL A 845 15.24 -24.41 -32.99
N ALA A 846 14.73 -24.37 -34.22
CA ALA A 846 15.51 -23.99 -35.40
C ALA A 846 15.76 -22.47 -35.52
N ASP A 847 15.01 -21.64 -34.81
CA ASP A 847 15.07 -20.18 -34.90
C ASP A 847 15.68 -19.58 -33.64
N LEU A 848 16.77 -18.81 -33.81
CA LEU A 848 17.51 -18.12 -32.75
C LEU A 848 16.64 -17.16 -31.94
N ILE A 849 15.63 -16.54 -32.55
CA ILE A 849 14.73 -15.61 -31.85
C ILE A 849 13.80 -16.38 -30.91
N ASN A 850 13.22 -17.49 -31.39
CA ASN A 850 12.38 -18.35 -30.58
C ASN A 850 13.17 -19.07 -29.49
N GLU A 851 14.44 -19.44 -29.76
CA GLU A 851 15.34 -19.97 -28.74
C GLU A 851 15.62 -18.93 -27.65
N ASP A 852 15.97 -17.69 -28.02
CA ASP A 852 16.20 -16.61 -27.05
C ASP A 852 14.96 -16.33 -26.21
N LYS A 853 13.78 -16.25 -26.85
CA LYS A 853 12.50 -16.11 -26.15
C LYS A 853 12.29 -17.24 -25.14
N ALA A 854 12.41 -18.50 -25.56
CA ALA A 854 12.19 -19.65 -24.69
C ALA A 854 13.20 -19.76 -23.55
N LEU A 855 14.46 -19.41 -23.76
CA LEU A 855 15.45 -19.31 -22.68
C LEU A 855 15.08 -18.25 -21.64
N ARG A 856 14.54 -17.12 -22.10
CA ARG A 856 14.21 -15.98 -21.24
C ARG A 856 12.86 -16.11 -20.53
N THR A 857 11.84 -16.72 -21.13
CA THR A 857 10.44 -16.73 -20.61
C THR A 857 9.87 -18.13 -20.38
N HIS A 858 10.64 -19.03 -19.78
CA HIS A 858 10.26 -20.45 -19.63
C HIS A 858 9.26 -20.75 -18.48
N TYR A 859 8.36 -21.71 -18.71
CA TYR A 859 7.46 -22.29 -17.71
C TYR A 859 7.79 -23.77 -17.46
N PHE A 860 8.11 -24.10 -16.21
CA PHE A 860 8.28 -25.48 -15.77
C PHE A 860 6.98 -26.02 -15.17
N SER A 861 6.30 -26.88 -15.94
CA SER A 861 5.06 -27.53 -15.52
C SER A 861 5.36 -28.76 -14.66
N VAL A 862 5.45 -28.54 -13.35
CA VAL A 862 5.75 -29.53 -12.31
C VAL A 862 4.46 -29.97 -11.61
N ALA A 863 4.09 -31.24 -11.80
CA ALA A 863 2.94 -31.80 -11.08
C ALA A 863 3.27 -31.98 -9.59
N GLY A 864 2.35 -31.54 -8.72
CA GLY A 864 2.52 -31.63 -7.27
C GLY A 864 1.20 -31.57 -6.52
N ILE A 865 1.27 -31.54 -5.19
CA ILE A 865 0.10 -31.43 -4.30
C ILE A 865 0.09 -30.05 -3.66
N ARG A 866 -0.96 -29.26 -3.94
CA ARG A 866 -1.18 -27.97 -3.28
C ARG A 866 -1.73 -28.21 -1.88
N ASP A 867 -0.91 -27.95 -0.87
CA ASP A 867 -1.23 -28.09 0.55
C ASP A 867 -1.42 -26.70 1.18
N SER A 868 -2.47 -26.55 1.98
CA SER A 868 -2.81 -25.32 2.71
C SER A 868 -2.97 -25.55 4.22
N SER A 869 -2.54 -26.70 4.74
CA SER A 869 -2.64 -27.09 6.15
C SER A 869 -1.97 -26.08 7.10
N LYS A 870 -0.89 -25.45 6.66
CA LYS A 870 -0.18 -24.37 7.39
C LYS A 870 -0.83 -22.98 7.22
N ARG A 871 -2.13 -22.92 6.91
CA ARG A 871 -2.91 -21.69 6.64
C ARG A 871 -2.38 -20.82 5.49
N SER A 872 -1.40 -21.31 4.72
CA SER A 872 -0.80 -20.64 3.57
C SER A 872 -0.39 -21.69 2.54
N PRO A 873 -0.83 -21.58 1.26
CA PRO A 873 -0.54 -22.58 0.24
C PRO A 873 0.95 -22.80 -0.06
N PHE A 874 1.29 -24.05 -0.38
CA PHE A 874 2.60 -24.46 -0.89
C PHE A 874 2.52 -25.75 -1.71
N VAL A 875 3.57 -26.05 -2.48
CA VAL A 875 3.72 -27.31 -3.24
C VAL A 875 5.16 -27.81 -3.09
N ASN A 876 5.38 -28.88 -2.33
CA ASN A 876 6.73 -29.39 -2.04
C ASN A 876 7.54 -29.71 -3.31
N GLU A 877 6.87 -30.25 -4.34
CA GLU A 877 7.51 -30.64 -5.60
C GLU A 877 8.13 -29.46 -6.35
N HIS A 878 7.57 -28.25 -6.24
CA HIS A 878 8.15 -27.06 -6.86
C HIS A 878 9.51 -26.70 -6.24
N ILE A 879 9.56 -26.65 -4.91
CA ILE A 879 10.79 -26.32 -4.17
C ILE A 879 11.86 -27.39 -4.42
N ARG A 880 11.47 -28.67 -4.37
CA ARG A 880 12.37 -29.79 -4.67
C ARG A 880 12.95 -29.66 -6.07
N PHE A 881 12.10 -29.40 -7.07
CA PHE A 881 12.52 -29.21 -8.45
C PHE A 881 13.53 -28.07 -8.61
N PHE A 882 13.27 -26.92 -7.98
CA PHE A 882 14.19 -25.79 -8.03
C PHE A 882 15.59 -26.18 -7.52
N PHE A 883 15.69 -26.81 -6.35
CA PHE A 883 16.99 -27.17 -5.78
C PHE A 883 17.69 -28.32 -6.51
N SER A 884 16.95 -29.29 -7.07
CA SER A 884 17.56 -30.43 -7.75
C SER A 884 18.02 -30.11 -9.18
N GLU A 885 17.26 -29.27 -9.89
CA GLU A 885 17.49 -29.01 -11.32
C GLU A 885 18.02 -27.62 -11.65
N ILE A 886 17.58 -26.58 -10.95
CA ILE A 886 17.89 -25.19 -11.35
C ILE A 886 19.05 -24.63 -10.52
N PHE A 887 18.94 -24.71 -9.19
CA PHE A 887 19.80 -24.00 -8.24
C PHE A 887 21.29 -24.21 -8.49
N TRP A 888 21.77 -25.45 -8.58
CA TRP A 888 23.20 -25.75 -8.68
C TRP A 888 23.84 -25.26 -9.97
N THR A 889 23.07 -25.18 -11.06
CA THR A 889 23.62 -24.71 -12.35
C THR A 889 23.71 -23.18 -12.35
N LEU A 890 22.72 -22.48 -11.78
CA LEU A 890 22.80 -21.04 -11.56
C LEU A 890 23.88 -20.66 -10.54
N HIS A 891 24.06 -21.44 -9.48
CA HIS A 891 25.13 -21.27 -8.49
C HIS A 891 26.52 -21.44 -9.13
N ALA A 892 26.67 -22.37 -10.08
CA ALA A 892 27.91 -22.53 -10.84
C ALA A 892 28.27 -21.30 -11.70
N TYR A 893 27.28 -20.54 -12.17
CA TYR A 893 27.50 -19.30 -12.94
C TYR A 893 27.71 -18.08 -12.03
N TYR A 894 26.81 -17.83 -11.07
CA TYR A 894 26.87 -16.61 -10.25
C TYR A 894 27.77 -16.72 -9.00
N GLY A 895 28.00 -17.93 -8.49
CA GLY A 895 28.82 -18.17 -7.30
C GLY A 895 28.42 -17.28 -6.12
N GLU A 896 29.36 -16.46 -5.64
CA GLU A 896 29.17 -15.54 -4.51
C GLU A 896 28.22 -14.38 -4.78
N SER A 897 27.90 -14.12 -6.04
CA SER A 897 26.96 -13.06 -6.44
C SER A 897 25.53 -13.56 -6.64
N MET A 898 25.23 -14.82 -6.27
CA MET A 898 23.92 -15.44 -6.48
C MET A 898 22.76 -14.64 -5.86
N ASN A 899 22.96 -14.07 -4.66
CA ASN A 899 21.93 -13.32 -3.96
C ASN A 899 21.51 -12.05 -4.71
N GLU A 900 22.46 -11.35 -5.31
CA GLU A 900 22.20 -10.09 -6.04
C GLU A 900 21.62 -10.35 -7.43
N ASN A 901 21.89 -11.54 -8.00
CA ASN A 901 21.57 -11.83 -9.39
C ASN A 901 20.34 -12.75 -9.59
N VAL A 902 19.98 -13.56 -8.59
CA VAL A 902 18.87 -14.51 -8.67
C VAL A 902 17.85 -14.26 -7.57
N MET A 903 16.62 -13.98 -7.97
CA MET A 903 15.49 -13.72 -7.08
C MET A 903 14.42 -14.81 -7.22
N VAL A 904 14.05 -15.44 -6.12
CA VAL A 904 12.89 -16.33 -6.01
C VAL A 904 11.71 -15.53 -5.44
N ILE A 905 10.64 -15.44 -6.22
CA ILE A 905 9.40 -14.74 -5.89
C ILE A 905 8.33 -15.77 -5.55
N CYS A 906 7.93 -15.83 -4.29
CA CYS A 906 6.85 -16.69 -3.83
C CYS A 906 5.54 -15.91 -3.73
N ALA A 907 4.44 -16.46 -4.23
CA ALA A 907 3.13 -15.89 -3.92
C ALA A 907 2.88 -16.00 -2.41
N TYR A 908 2.91 -17.21 -1.87
CA TYR A 908 2.44 -17.48 -0.50
C TYR A 908 3.57 -17.57 0.52
N LYS A 909 3.29 -17.16 1.75
CA LYS A 909 4.21 -17.26 2.89
C LYS A 909 4.58 -18.72 3.20
N GLY A 910 3.64 -19.66 3.07
CA GLY A 910 3.91 -21.09 3.22
C GLY A 910 4.96 -21.58 2.23
N THR A 911 4.85 -21.17 0.96
CA THR A 911 5.84 -21.46 -0.09
C THR A 911 7.21 -20.85 0.25
N LYS A 912 7.22 -19.57 0.64
CA LYS A 912 8.45 -18.87 1.05
C LYS A 912 9.15 -19.58 2.22
N ASN A 913 8.41 -19.97 3.25
CA ASN A 913 8.96 -20.64 4.41
C ASN A 913 9.64 -21.97 4.03
N LEU A 914 9.07 -22.73 3.09
CA LEU A 914 9.68 -23.98 2.62
C LEU A 914 10.96 -23.76 1.80
N TYR A 915 11.00 -22.75 0.92
CA TYR A 915 12.27 -22.37 0.27
C TYR A 915 13.32 -22.03 1.32
N GLN A 916 12.94 -21.27 2.34
CA GLN A 916 13.84 -20.88 3.42
C GLN A 916 14.33 -22.09 4.24
N GLU A 917 13.45 -23.03 4.58
CA GLU A 917 13.82 -24.29 5.24
C GLU A 917 14.86 -25.08 4.41
N ALA A 918 14.62 -25.23 3.10
CA ALA A 918 15.53 -25.91 2.19
C ALA A 918 16.88 -25.19 2.04
N MET A 919 16.87 -23.86 1.89
CA MET A 919 18.09 -23.03 1.83
C MET A 919 18.92 -23.22 3.10
N SER A 920 18.31 -23.09 4.27
CA SER A 920 19.01 -23.22 5.55
C SER A 920 19.53 -24.64 5.80
N HIS A 921 18.83 -25.67 5.32
CA HIS A 921 19.37 -27.04 5.34
C HIS A 921 20.67 -27.13 4.51
N LEU A 922 20.68 -26.59 3.29
CA LEU A 922 21.86 -26.57 2.43
C LEU A 922 23.01 -25.73 3.04
N GLN A 923 22.70 -24.59 3.66
CA GLN A 923 23.72 -23.78 4.38
C GLN A 923 24.39 -24.59 5.48
N LYS A 924 23.61 -25.30 6.30
CA LYS A 924 24.16 -26.10 7.40
C LYS A 924 24.96 -27.29 6.90
N LYS A 925 24.42 -28.02 5.92
CA LYS A 925 25.04 -29.25 5.39
C LYS A 925 26.30 -28.98 4.58
N HIS A 926 26.35 -27.86 3.85
CA HIS A 926 27.42 -27.55 2.90
C HIS A 926 28.20 -26.25 3.19
N GLN A 927 27.94 -25.59 4.33
CA GLN A 927 28.59 -24.35 4.75
C GLN A 927 28.51 -23.23 3.70
N LEU A 928 27.38 -23.14 2.99
CA LEU A 928 27.16 -22.11 1.97
C LEU A 928 26.90 -20.74 2.62
N PRO A 929 27.67 -19.69 2.27
CA PRO A 929 27.40 -18.34 2.74
C PRO A 929 26.10 -17.79 2.13
N ALA A 930 25.46 -16.84 2.81
CA ALA A 930 24.16 -16.29 2.38
C ALA A 930 24.22 -15.61 0.99
N CYS A 931 25.37 -15.04 0.61
CA CYS A 931 25.59 -14.44 -0.70
C CYS A 931 25.51 -15.46 -1.86
N GLN A 932 25.78 -16.75 -1.59
CA GLN A 932 25.68 -17.85 -2.54
C GLN A 932 24.27 -18.44 -2.65
N LEU A 933 23.28 -17.86 -1.97
CA LEU A 933 21.88 -18.27 -2.05
C LEU A 933 21.03 -17.19 -2.73
N PRO A 934 19.98 -17.57 -3.47
CA PRO A 934 19.12 -16.60 -4.13
C PRO A 934 18.41 -15.70 -3.10
N GLN A 935 18.08 -14.48 -3.53
CA GLN A 935 17.20 -13.61 -2.76
C GLN A 935 15.78 -14.18 -2.73
N LEU A 936 15.14 -14.19 -1.56
CA LEU A 936 13.83 -14.80 -1.38
C LEU A 936 12.77 -13.79 -0.92
N LEU A 937 11.85 -13.44 -1.81
CA LEU A 937 10.84 -12.40 -1.59
C LEU A 937 9.42 -12.93 -1.82
N THR A 938 8.43 -12.31 -1.17
CA THR A 938 7.04 -12.46 -1.61
C THR A 938 6.78 -11.53 -2.79
N ILE A 939 5.70 -11.75 -3.56
CA ILE A 939 5.29 -10.82 -4.63
C ILE A 939 5.26 -9.37 -4.11
N ASP A 940 4.55 -9.12 -3.01
CA ASP A 940 4.35 -7.76 -2.50
C ASP A 940 5.64 -7.08 -2.02
N SER A 941 6.57 -7.87 -1.46
CA SER A 941 7.88 -7.37 -1.02
C SER A 941 8.89 -7.22 -2.17
N SER A 942 8.62 -7.80 -3.35
CA SER A 942 9.48 -7.67 -4.52
C SER A 942 9.24 -6.38 -5.32
N GLN A 943 8.16 -5.65 -5.02
CA GLN A 943 7.91 -4.34 -5.63
C GLN A 943 9.07 -3.36 -5.33
N GLY A 944 9.46 -2.56 -6.31
CA GLY A 944 10.69 -1.75 -6.27
C GLY A 944 12.00 -2.51 -6.58
N CYS A 945 12.08 -3.82 -6.32
CA CYS A 945 13.28 -4.61 -6.59
C CYS A 945 13.37 -5.08 -8.06
N GLU A 946 14.58 -5.50 -8.46
CA GLU A 946 14.86 -6.12 -9.75
C GLU A 946 16.05 -7.10 -9.65
N ALA A 947 16.10 -8.09 -10.52
CA ALA A 947 17.21 -9.05 -10.61
C ALA A 947 17.40 -9.54 -12.06
N PRO A 948 18.63 -9.85 -12.49
CA PRO A 948 18.91 -10.55 -13.75
C PRO A 948 18.03 -11.78 -13.99
N VAL A 949 17.93 -12.68 -13.00
CA VAL A 949 17.13 -13.91 -13.10
C VAL A 949 16.05 -13.92 -12.02
N THR A 950 14.80 -14.12 -12.42
CA THR A 950 13.67 -14.28 -11.49
C THR A 950 12.99 -15.63 -11.67
N ILE A 951 12.77 -16.33 -10.56
CA ILE A 951 12.01 -17.58 -10.49
C ILE A 951 10.72 -17.33 -9.72
N ILE A 952 9.58 -17.56 -10.36
CA ILE A 952 8.25 -17.27 -9.79
C ILE A 952 7.56 -18.58 -9.41
N ASP A 953 7.18 -18.72 -8.15
CA ASP A 953 6.43 -19.85 -7.63
C ASP A 953 5.13 -19.39 -6.97
N CYS A 954 4.01 -19.62 -7.66
CA CYS A 954 2.68 -19.27 -7.19
C CYS A 954 1.95 -20.43 -6.49
N ALA A 955 2.59 -21.60 -6.31
CA ALA A 955 1.97 -22.81 -5.76
C ALA A 955 0.65 -23.24 -6.44
N VAL A 956 0.39 -22.80 -7.69
CA VAL A 956 -0.83 -23.12 -8.45
C VAL A 956 -0.63 -24.45 -9.17
N GLN A 957 -1.61 -25.34 -9.09
CA GLN A 957 -1.58 -26.67 -9.72
C GLN A 957 -2.64 -26.85 -10.81
N GLN A 958 -3.85 -26.34 -10.56
CA GLN A 958 -5.01 -26.46 -11.44
C GLN A 958 -5.87 -25.18 -11.34
N TYR A 959 -6.81 -25.00 -12.27
CA TYR A 959 -7.76 -23.89 -12.27
C TYR A 959 -9.17 -24.36 -12.60
N ASP A 960 -10.12 -23.87 -11.82
CA ASP A 960 -11.56 -23.99 -12.09
C ASP A 960 -12.18 -22.64 -11.71
N PRO A 961 -12.86 -21.93 -12.64
CA PRO A 961 -13.49 -20.64 -12.35
C PRO A 961 -14.44 -20.66 -11.14
N ARG A 962 -15.10 -21.80 -10.85
CA ARG A 962 -16.02 -21.95 -9.72
C ARG A 962 -15.30 -22.12 -8.37
N LEU A 963 -14.03 -22.55 -8.41
CA LEU A 963 -13.19 -22.80 -7.25
C LEU A 963 -11.94 -21.91 -7.25
N LYS A 964 -12.02 -20.74 -7.91
CA LYS A 964 -10.94 -19.77 -8.10
C LYS A 964 -10.17 -19.48 -6.81
N TYR A 965 -10.87 -19.22 -5.71
CA TYR A 965 -10.25 -18.96 -4.40
C TYR A 965 -9.43 -20.15 -3.86
N LYS A 966 -9.93 -21.38 -4.02
CA LYS A 966 -9.25 -22.60 -3.58
C LYS A 966 -8.00 -22.88 -4.42
N HIS A 967 -8.10 -22.69 -5.72
CA HIS A 967 -7.08 -23.09 -6.69
C HIS A 967 -5.98 -22.04 -6.91
N VAL A 968 -6.34 -20.77 -6.95
CA VAL A 968 -5.45 -19.65 -7.30
C VAL A 968 -5.36 -18.62 -6.16
N GLY A 969 -6.37 -18.50 -5.30
CA GLY A 969 -6.38 -17.54 -4.20
C GLY A 969 -6.14 -16.11 -4.68
N PHE A 970 -5.33 -15.32 -3.97
CA PHE A 970 -5.06 -13.92 -4.35
C PHE A 970 -4.17 -13.75 -5.59
N VAL A 971 -3.55 -14.83 -6.12
CA VAL A 971 -2.78 -14.78 -7.39
C VAL A 971 -3.68 -14.40 -8.56
N ASP A 972 -5.00 -14.42 -8.34
CA ASP A 972 -6.02 -13.86 -9.20
C ASP A 972 -5.87 -12.35 -9.47
N ASP A 973 -5.20 -11.62 -8.58
CA ASP A 973 -4.96 -10.19 -8.74
C ASP A 973 -3.90 -9.94 -9.83
N ASP A 974 -4.35 -9.44 -10.98
CA ASP A 974 -3.50 -9.08 -12.11
C ASP A 974 -2.42 -8.05 -11.74
N LYS A 975 -2.66 -7.18 -10.76
CA LYS A 975 -1.66 -6.19 -10.31
C LYS A 975 -0.49 -6.86 -9.60
N ARG A 976 -0.75 -7.90 -8.80
CA ARG A 976 0.29 -8.74 -8.18
C ARG A 976 1.08 -9.51 -9.23
N MET A 977 0.40 -10.05 -10.23
CA MET A 977 1.07 -10.75 -11.33
C MET A 977 1.92 -9.81 -12.19
N ASN A 978 1.47 -8.59 -12.41
CA ASN A 978 2.26 -7.56 -13.07
C ASN A 978 3.56 -7.26 -12.30
N VAL A 979 3.48 -7.09 -10.97
CA VAL A 979 4.70 -6.95 -10.14
C VAL A 979 5.63 -8.15 -10.35
N ALA A 980 5.14 -9.38 -10.19
CA ALA A 980 5.95 -10.59 -10.32
C ALA A 980 6.62 -10.70 -11.70
N PHE A 981 5.89 -10.39 -12.79
CA PHE A 981 6.38 -10.53 -14.16
C PHE A 981 7.35 -9.44 -14.61
N THR A 982 7.48 -8.34 -13.85
CA THR A 982 8.29 -7.17 -14.20
C THR A 982 9.54 -6.98 -13.32
N ARG A 983 9.91 -7.99 -12.53
CA ARG A 983 11.13 -7.95 -11.69
C ARG A 983 12.40 -8.35 -12.44
N SER A 984 12.28 -9.15 -13.51
CA SER A 984 13.42 -9.72 -14.23
C SER A 984 14.04 -8.73 -15.21
N GLN A 985 15.35 -8.80 -15.39
CA GLN A 985 16.06 -8.08 -16.46
C GLN A 985 16.35 -9.02 -17.64
N ASP A 986 16.91 -10.21 -17.36
CA ASP A 986 17.43 -11.12 -18.38
C ASP A 986 16.62 -12.41 -18.54
N ILE A 987 16.19 -13.05 -17.44
CA ILE A 987 15.43 -14.32 -17.46
C ILE A 987 14.27 -14.27 -16.45
N ARG A 988 13.07 -14.65 -16.90
CA ARG A 988 11.87 -14.91 -16.11
C ARG A 988 11.42 -16.35 -16.25
N TRP A 989 11.58 -17.16 -15.21
CA TRP A 989 11.04 -18.51 -15.17
C TRP A 989 9.90 -18.64 -14.18
N VAL A 990 8.94 -19.51 -14.51
CA VAL A 990 7.79 -19.81 -13.65
C VAL A 990 7.77 -21.30 -13.34
N ILE A 991 7.56 -21.66 -12.07
CA ILE A 991 7.34 -23.03 -11.63
C ILE A 991 5.88 -23.15 -11.20
N GLY A 992 5.16 -24.10 -11.79
CA GLY A 992 3.74 -24.30 -11.51
C GLY A 992 3.19 -25.60 -12.08
N GLY A 993 1.91 -25.88 -11.85
CA GLY A 993 1.24 -27.05 -12.44
C GLY A 993 0.69 -26.79 -13.85
N GLY A 994 -0.11 -27.73 -14.35
CA GLY A 994 -0.65 -27.70 -15.70
C GLY A 994 -1.70 -26.62 -15.94
N CYS A 995 -2.55 -26.33 -14.94
CA CYS A 995 -3.47 -25.19 -14.86
C CYS A 995 -3.97 -24.59 -16.20
N SER A 996 -5.06 -25.12 -16.77
CA SER A 996 -5.60 -24.68 -18.07
C SER A 996 -7.11 -24.38 -18.04
N ILE A 997 -7.59 -23.47 -18.90
CA ILE A 997 -9.01 -23.09 -19.08
C ILE A 997 -9.85 -24.22 -19.73
N ALA A 998 -9.24 -25.25 -20.31
CA ALA A 998 -9.88 -26.22 -21.21
C ALA A 998 -11.08 -27.01 -20.63
N LEU A 999 -11.39 -26.92 -19.34
CA LEU A 999 -12.43 -27.69 -18.67
C LEU A 999 -13.89 -27.29 -18.95
N ARG A 1000 -14.20 -26.26 -19.77
CA ARG A 1000 -15.49 -26.11 -20.52
C ARG A 1000 -15.57 -24.76 -21.25
N LYS A 1001 -15.42 -24.74 -22.59
CA LYS A 1001 -15.91 -23.66 -23.46
C LYS A 1001 -17.44 -23.71 -23.56
N SER A 1002 -18.15 -23.36 -22.50
CA SER A 1002 -19.58 -23.06 -22.59
C SER A 1002 -19.74 -21.65 -23.15
N ARG A 1003 -20.37 -21.53 -24.31
CA ARG A 1003 -20.71 -20.28 -25.00
C ARG A 1003 -21.66 -19.44 -24.13
N SER A 1004 -21.12 -18.53 -23.30
CA SER A 1004 -21.74 -17.24 -22.94
C SER A 1004 -21.02 -16.62 -21.74
N LYS A 1005 -20.55 -15.37 -21.92
CA LYS A 1005 -19.75 -14.51 -21.00
C LYS A 1005 -18.25 -14.82 -20.98
N GLU A 1006 -17.45 -13.85 -21.41
CA GLU A 1006 -16.02 -13.78 -21.12
C GLU A 1006 -15.85 -13.91 -19.60
N VAL A 1007 -15.24 -15.02 -19.15
CA VAL A 1007 -14.92 -15.21 -17.75
C VAL A 1007 -13.59 -14.52 -17.51
N ASP A 1008 -13.59 -13.54 -16.60
CA ASP A 1008 -12.39 -12.83 -16.15
C ASP A 1008 -11.36 -13.83 -15.59
N THR A 1009 -10.36 -14.15 -16.41
CA THR A 1009 -9.40 -15.23 -16.18
C THR A 1009 -8.10 -14.66 -15.65
N PRO A 1010 -7.56 -15.18 -14.52
CA PRO A 1010 -6.32 -14.67 -13.92
C PRO A 1010 -5.15 -14.58 -14.91
N ALA A 1011 -4.35 -13.51 -14.86
CA ALA A 1011 -3.15 -13.37 -15.70
C ALA A 1011 -2.20 -14.56 -15.63
N TYR A 1012 -2.04 -15.19 -14.45
CA TYR A 1012 -1.23 -16.40 -14.29
C TYR A 1012 -1.71 -17.55 -15.19
N VAL A 1013 -3.02 -17.77 -15.25
CA VAL A 1013 -3.64 -18.83 -16.06
C VAL A 1013 -3.57 -18.48 -17.54
N ARG A 1014 -3.83 -17.21 -17.90
CA ARG A 1014 -3.66 -16.70 -19.27
C ARG A 1014 -2.24 -16.92 -19.78
N TYR A 1015 -1.23 -16.63 -18.97
CA TYR A 1015 0.18 -16.87 -19.32
C TYR A 1015 0.46 -18.36 -19.53
N ARG A 1016 -0.04 -19.23 -18.63
CA ARG A 1016 0.17 -20.67 -18.74
C ARG A 1016 -0.45 -21.26 -20.02
N ASP A 1017 -1.65 -20.83 -20.38
CA ASP A 1017 -2.32 -21.28 -21.60
C ASP A 1017 -1.63 -20.72 -22.86
N GLU A 1018 -1.02 -19.54 -22.80
CA GLU A 1018 -0.30 -18.95 -23.94
C GLU A 1018 1.01 -19.68 -24.27
N VAL A 1019 1.75 -20.13 -23.25
CA VAL A 1019 2.98 -20.92 -23.46
C VAL A 1019 2.69 -22.39 -23.78
N GLU A 1020 1.43 -22.84 -23.66
CA GLU A 1020 1.07 -24.22 -23.96
C GLU A 1020 1.22 -24.51 -25.45
N GLY A 1021 2.05 -25.51 -25.79
CA GLY A 1021 2.32 -25.88 -27.17
C GLY A 1021 3.43 -25.05 -27.85
N THR A 1022 4.07 -24.14 -27.13
CA THR A 1022 5.29 -23.45 -27.58
C THR A 1022 6.55 -24.10 -27.00
N ALA A 1023 7.74 -23.65 -27.43
CA ALA A 1023 9.02 -24.10 -26.86
C ALA A 1023 9.30 -23.52 -25.46
N GLU A 1024 8.44 -22.63 -24.96
CA GLU A 1024 8.59 -21.92 -23.68
C GLU A 1024 8.02 -22.70 -22.49
N VAL A 1025 7.63 -23.97 -22.69
CA VAL A 1025 7.12 -24.83 -21.62
C VAL A 1025 7.80 -26.19 -21.62
N THR A 1026 8.23 -26.65 -20.46
CA THR A 1026 8.63 -28.04 -20.25
C THR A 1026 7.68 -28.72 -19.28
N LYS A 1027 7.08 -29.82 -19.72
CA LYS A 1027 6.19 -30.65 -18.88
C LYS A 1027 7.00 -31.75 -18.22
N LEU A 1028 7.02 -31.74 -16.89
CA LEU A 1028 7.86 -32.64 -16.11
C LEU A 1028 7.01 -33.67 -15.36
N PRO A 1029 7.19 -34.98 -15.64
CA PRO A 1029 6.56 -36.05 -14.87
C PRO A 1029 7.33 -36.26 -13.56
N MET A 1030 7.31 -35.26 -12.68
CA MET A 1030 7.91 -35.41 -11.35
C MET A 1030 7.06 -36.39 -10.52
N GLN A 1031 7.71 -37.41 -9.93
CA GLN A 1031 7.05 -38.27 -8.95
C GLN A 1031 6.62 -37.43 -7.75
N LYS A 1032 5.33 -37.53 -7.42
CA LYS A 1032 4.75 -36.91 -6.22
C LYS A 1032 5.47 -37.45 -4.99
N LEU A 1033 5.76 -36.57 -4.05
CA LEU A 1033 6.41 -36.98 -2.80
C LEU A 1033 5.44 -37.82 -1.96
N PRO A 1034 5.88 -38.95 -1.38
CA PRO A 1034 5.10 -39.69 -0.40
C PRO A 1034 4.72 -38.80 0.79
N GLN A 1035 3.50 -38.96 1.29
CA GLN A 1035 2.98 -38.14 2.39
C GLN A 1035 3.76 -38.43 3.68
N GLY A 1036 4.32 -37.38 4.31
CA GLY A 1036 5.08 -37.48 5.56
C GLY A 1036 6.60 -37.73 5.39
N GLU A 1037 7.11 -37.80 4.17
CA GLU A 1037 8.55 -37.95 3.92
C GLU A 1037 9.31 -36.62 4.10
N ASP A 1038 10.40 -36.65 4.89
CA ASP A 1038 11.31 -35.51 5.07
C ASP A 1038 12.27 -35.38 3.86
N TRP A 1039 11.73 -34.92 2.74
CA TRP A 1039 12.45 -34.78 1.47
C TRP A 1039 13.56 -33.71 1.53
N ILE A 1040 13.49 -32.75 2.45
CA ILE A 1040 14.49 -31.68 2.58
C ILE A 1040 15.84 -32.29 2.99
N LYS A 1041 15.85 -33.28 3.89
CA LYS A 1041 17.08 -33.99 4.29
C LYS A 1041 17.76 -34.75 3.15
N LYS A 1042 16.99 -35.11 2.11
CA LYS A 1042 17.47 -35.79 0.90
C LYS A 1042 18.05 -34.83 -0.14
N LEU A 1043 18.01 -33.52 0.10
CA LEU A 1043 18.71 -32.56 -0.78
C LEU A 1043 20.23 -32.75 -0.63
N GLU A 1044 20.90 -32.94 -1.75
CA GLU A 1044 22.34 -33.13 -1.82
C GLU A 1044 22.99 -32.12 -2.77
N LYS A 1045 24.26 -31.82 -2.51
CA LYS A 1045 25.09 -31.03 -3.40
C LYS A 1045 25.30 -31.77 -4.71
N ARG A 1046 24.98 -31.12 -5.83
CA ARG A 1046 25.28 -31.63 -7.17
C ARG A 1046 26.57 -30.99 -7.67
N THR A 1047 27.56 -31.78 -8.02
CA THR A 1047 28.78 -31.28 -8.69
C THR A 1047 28.42 -30.94 -10.13
N VAL A 1048 28.41 -29.65 -10.46
CA VAL A 1048 28.27 -29.17 -11.83
C VAL A 1048 29.69 -28.90 -12.35
N CYS A 1049 30.10 -29.59 -13.42
CA CYS A 1049 31.42 -29.37 -14.01
C CYS A 1049 31.46 -27.97 -14.64
N CYS A 1050 32.12 -27.03 -13.98
CA CYS A 1050 32.50 -25.74 -14.55
C CYS A 1050 33.59 -25.96 -15.61
N GLY A 1051 33.22 -26.50 -16.77
CA GLY A 1051 34.04 -26.25 -17.96
C GLY A 1051 34.10 -24.73 -18.19
N LEU A 1052 35.10 -24.25 -18.93
CA LEU A 1052 35.24 -22.86 -19.40
C LEU A 1052 33.98 -22.23 -20.06
N LYS A 1053 32.87 -22.97 -20.16
CA LYS A 1053 31.61 -22.70 -20.88
C LYS A 1053 30.65 -21.67 -20.26
N PHE A 1054 30.85 -21.21 -19.02
CA PHE A 1054 29.95 -20.23 -18.37
C PHE A 1054 30.61 -18.88 -18.09
N ARG A 1055 31.78 -18.59 -18.67
CA ARG A 1055 32.40 -17.26 -18.57
C ARG A 1055 31.78 -16.33 -19.61
N ASP A 1056 31.48 -15.09 -19.23
CA ASP A 1056 31.08 -14.06 -20.18
C ASP A 1056 32.30 -13.45 -20.92
N GLU A 1057 33.51 -13.71 -20.44
CA GLU A 1057 34.78 -13.30 -21.06
C GLU A 1057 35.24 -14.35 -22.09
N VAL A 1058 34.81 -14.19 -23.34
CA VAL A 1058 35.55 -14.71 -24.50
C VAL A 1058 35.81 -13.50 -25.40
N THR A 1059 37.05 -13.03 -25.42
CA THR A 1059 37.52 -12.06 -26.42
C THR A 1059 37.67 -12.79 -27.76
N GLU A 1060 37.31 -12.14 -28.87
CA GLU A 1060 37.34 -12.70 -30.25
C GLU A 1060 38.70 -13.24 -30.73
N THR A 1061 39.74 -13.22 -29.88
CA THR A 1061 41.11 -13.60 -30.23
C THR A 1061 41.48 -15.06 -29.93
N GLU A 1062 40.58 -15.90 -29.45
CA GLU A 1062 40.86 -17.33 -29.17
C GLU A 1062 39.82 -18.30 -29.77
N GLU A 1063 39.53 -18.16 -31.07
CA GLU A 1063 39.02 -19.28 -31.91
C GLU A 1063 40.16 -19.97 -32.67
#